data_AF-A0A2M8H8R7-F1
#
_entry.id   AF-A0A2M8H8R7-F1
#
_cell.length_a   1.000
_cell.length_b   1.000
_cell.length_c   1.000
_cell.angle_alpha   90.00
_cell.angle_beta   90.00
_cell.angle_gamma   90.00
#
_symmetry.space_group_name_H-M   'P 1'
#
loop_
_entity.id
_entity.type
_entity.pdbx_description
1 polymer ?
#
loop_
_entity_poly.entity_id
_entity_poly.type
_entity_poly.pdbx_seq_one_letter_code
_entity_poly.pdbx_strand_id
1 'polypeptide(L)'
;MKKIFISYSWDSEEHRLWVKNLADTLEQYQSIHVIWDGYDLDSFIDKNLYMEKGVFDADIILVVTTKKYKEKADNRSGGVGIETFLSTAEHWRNLQENGKTKLIQIKREDDSSPRYLAGNLYIDFTKNIDFPENIKDLLSHIDGRNLFERPSKTPLPMIKRSYELTKASDIIGMASKNRVPIINLQEGTDHSGTNKIKFEMWKTKTPTSENSYVVALHHNIIISHTINRIADEIINRNITVDDVTILRPREKGRNTTTLYDVLSQRGYPKFSSTEMTYDKYIWNFCIDSEFKQAEAPDIIEFYTNQDIIYRGDKVSDTAVKYLKNELISQSEFSASIIIGSGGIGKTSLCLALANMLITEDVSKHVTVFIRSEDIRKHLEKNNITTASINSIYDIYELQAKYLGHSHIFDKNTFELSILTGNIIIIIDGLDELSSLFGDKFNVLEFFKSINKLYNELGATRILLTSRESSFLSEDILSNYNIKKYKLLGFDIDKCQRYLNRRFNDYINKDDVIPKIIKLIETCALSGGNRVIPFFVDVLSTIYEDNMNGGGENIDILLNQEPLPYYSLNSLNDHLIAAIFEREKKRHRFSISYIEMIDLFKMLNQDFGESWTMKNVEETSTLMYDRQGKHIYECIKKNPLLVVSGDTIKYKYDFLHSYFNSLSLFELLESNRKSSELPIILSKANKDSYEFRDLIKFYSSRAQNFIDIAKEIISTLRINEKGITQNDTKESKVHFERIISSIENLILMCHHIKASKRDEFSQDIRYIYGAESSNNINGLYIKGDLPPFNFSKLNISDSKFKNYPRFLESNFEESNFIYSEFSNCHNDKIPGSDFLKAKIDKNTCIMGDLENSFEMLNSISRKNDDLLLAETDKFLSSFYRNRFRENNLVHINFSNHFNGLRQKNLNRLIANSYLRIKAEKEVGTFYEINDSFKPSVRKFLNDGVRDSKMKEFLSFISQ
;
A
#
# COMPACT_ATOMS: atom_id res chain seq x y z
N MET A 1 39.24 -4.40 36.68
CA MET A 1 38.79 -5.53 37.50
C MET A 1 37.28 -5.38 37.66
N LYS A 2 36.49 -6.39 37.31
CA LYS A 2 35.01 -6.35 37.41
C LYS A 2 34.59 -6.69 38.82
N LYS A 3 33.78 -5.82 39.43
CA LYS A 3 33.23 -6.04 40.77
C LYS A 3 31.96 -6.87 40.67
N ILE A 4 31.95 -8.02 41.34
CA ILE A 4 30.84 -8.97 41.31
C ILE A 4 30.29 -9.11 42.71
N PHE A 5 29.03 -8.73 42.91
CA PHE A 5 28.36 -8.91 44.19
C PHE A 5 27.52 -10.20 44.18
N ILE A 6 27.64 -11.01 45.24
CA ILE A 6 26.89 -12.27 45.36
C ILE A 6 25.73 -12.10 46.35
N SER A 7 24.50 -12.05 45.82
CA SER A 7 23.26 -12.00 46.60
C SER A 7 22.70 -13.41 46.78
N TYR A 8 22.57 -13.86 48.03
CA TYR A 8 22.09 -15.20 48.36
C TYR A 8 21.36 -15.21 49.72
N SER A 9 20.64 -16.28 50.04
CA SER A 9 19.96 -16.45 51.33
C SER A 9 20.69 -17.46 52.21
N TRP A 10 20.69 -17.20 53.52
CA TRP A 10 21.23 -18.13 54.50
C TRP A 10 20.26 -19.29 54.73
N ASP A 11 20.35 -20.31 53.88
CA ASP A 11 19.37 -21.40 53.82
C ASP A 11 19.77 -22.64 54.64
N SER A 12 21.06 -22.98 54.60
CA SER A 12 21.71 -24.07 55.33
C SER A 12 23.24 -23.85 55.33
N GLU A 13 23.98 -24.54 56.19
CA GLU A 13 25.45 -24.51 56.16
C GLU A 13 26.01 -25.06 54.84
N GLU A 14 25.38 -26.10 54.28
CA GLU A 14 25.75 -26.66 52.98
C GLU A 14 25.62 -25.62 51.85
N HIS A 15 24.53 -24.85 51.84
CA HIS A 15 24.34 -23.77 50.86
C HIS A 15 25.39 -22.67 51.03
N ARG A 16 25.74 -22.31 52.28
CA ARG A 16 26.79 -21.31 52.56
C ARG A 16 28.17 -21.78 52.10
N LEU A 17 28.52 -23.04 52.32
CA LEU A 17 29.77 -23.63 51.83
C LEU A 17 29.81 -23.67 50.30
N TRP A 18 28.67 -23.92 49.65
CA TRP A 18 28.56 -23.86 48.21
C TRP A 18 28.77 -22.43 47.66
N VAL A 19 28.15 -21.43 48.27
CA VAL A 19 28.34 -20.02 47.90
C VAL A 19 29.79 -19.58 48.13
N LYS A 20 30.41 -20.03 49.23
CA LYS A 20 31.85 -19.83 49.47
C LYS A 20 32.70 -20.42 48.35
N ASN A 21 32.41 -21.64 47.92
CA ASN A 21 33.14 -22.28 46.83
C ASN A 21 33.00 -21.49 45.51
N LEU A 22 31.81 -20.96 45.22
CA LEU A 22 31.59 -20.06 44.08
C LEU A 22 32.41 -18.78 44.21
N ALA A 23 32.38 -18.12 45.37
CA ALA A 23 33.14 -16.91 45.65
C ALA A 23 34.66 -17.13 45.51
N ASP A 24 35.19 -18.17 46.17
CA ASP A 24 36.62 -18.54 46.12
C ASP A 24 37.05 -18.84 44.68
N THR A 25 36.21 -19.53 43.91
CA THR A 25 36.53 -19.86 42.50
C THR A 25 36.57 -18.63 41.62
N LEU A 26 35.65 -17.67 41.81
CA LEU A 26 35.63 -16.43 41.02
C LEU A 26 36.77 -15.47 41.41
N GLU A 27 37.11 -15.37 42.70
CA GLU A 27 38.19 -14.49 43.19
C GLU A 27 39.59 -14.93 42.70
N GLN A 28 39.77 -16.22 42.34
CA GLN A 28 41.02 -16.71 41.76
C GLN A 28 41.35 -16.08 40.39
N TYR A 29 40.38 -15.50 39.69
CA TYR A 29 40.59 -14.85 38.41
C TYR A 29 41.00 -13.38 38.61
N GLN A 30 42.22 -13.01 38.20
CA GLN A 30 42.79 -11.66 38.37
C GLN A 30 41.94 -10.51 37.77
N SER A 31 41.01 -10.81 36.88
CA SER A 31 40.11 -9.83 36.26
C SER A 31 38.86 -9.54 37.09
N ILE A 32 38.57 -10.33 38.13
CA ILE A 32 37.34 -10.31 38.93
C ILE A 32 37.67 -9.94 40.37
N HIS A 33 36.75 -9.20 41.00
CA HIS A 33 36.75 -8.94 42.44
C HIS A 33 35.37 -9.27 43.00
N VAL A 34 35.30 -10.22 43.91
CA VAL A 34 34.08 -10.72 44.52
C VAL A 34 33.79 -9.95 45.80
N ILE A 35 32.63 -9.31 45.82
CA ILE A 35 32.05 -8.67 47.00
C ILE A 35 31.10 -9.69 47.62
N TRP A 36 31.49 -10.26 48.76
CA TRP A 36 30.73 -11.30 49.44
C TRP A 36 30.79 -11.08 50.96
N ASP A 37 29.63 -11.23 51.62
CA ASP A 37 29.50 -11.03 53.07
C ASP A 37 30.47 -11.90 53.89
N GLY A 38 30.78 -13.11 53.43
CA GLY A 38 31.72 -13.99 54.10
C GLY A 38 33.19 -13.56 54.07
N TYR A 39 33.58 -12.62 53.21
CA TYR A 39 34.92 -12.03 53.20
C TYR A 39 34.98 -10.68 53.91
N ASP A 40 33.95 -9.85 53.72
CA ASP A 40 34.07 -8.41 53.99
C ASP A 40 33.26 -7.94 55.20
N LEU A 41 32.30 -8.72 55.69
CA LEU A 41 31.49 -8.33 56.86
C LEU A 41 32.14 -8.80 58.16
N ASP A 42 32.49 -7.85 59.03
CA ASP A 42 32.90 -8.07 60.41
C ASP A 42 31.86 -7.52 61.40
N SER A 43 32.11 -7.65 62.71
CA SER A 43 31.19 -7.17 63.76
C SER A 43 31.05 -5.64 63.85
N PHE A 44 31.83 -4.87 63.11
CA PHE A 44 31.87 -3.41 63.15
C PHE A 44 31.22 -2.75 61.92
N ILE A 45 30.88 -3.53 60.88
CA ILE A 45 30.28 -3.03 59.64
C ILE A 45 28.75 -3.16 59.71
N ASP A 46 28.04 -2.07 59.39
CA ASP A 46 26.57 -2.11 59.24
C ASP A 46 26.21 -2.95 58.01
N LYS A 47 25.54 -4.08 58.25
CA LYS A 47 25.11 -5.02 57.21
C LYS A 47 24.26 -4.34 56.15
N ASN A 48 23.32 -3.46 56.51
CA ASN A 48 22.44 -2.82 55.54
C ASN A 48 23.22 -1.86 54.64
N LEU A 49 24.14 -1.08 55.22
CA LEU A 49 24.99 -0.16 54.46
C LEU A 49 25.95 -0.91 53.52
N TYR A 50 26.50 -2.05 53.96
CA TYR A 50 27.36 -2.89 53.13
C TYR A 50 26.59 -3.44 51.92
N MET A 51 25.38 -3.95 52.15
CA MET A 51 24.56 -4.53 51.09
C MET A 51 24.03 -3.48 50.10
N GLU A 52 23.73 -2.27 50.57
CA GLU A 52 23.39 -1.13 49.71
C GLU A 52 24.57 -0.78 48.77
N LYS A 53 25.78 -0.64 49.31
CA LYS A 53 26.98 -0.40 48.51
C LYS A 53 27.26 -1.55 47.53
N GLY A 54 27.09 -2.80 47.96
CA GLY A 54 27.27 -3.98 47.11
C GLY A 54 26.36 -3.98 45.87
N VAL A 55 25.12 -3.52 46.00
CA VAL A 55 24.17 -3.43 44.87
C VAL A 55 24.49 -2.29 43.91
N PHE A 56 24.90 -1.11 44.43
CA PHE A 56 25.16 0.05 43.58
C PHE A 56 26.55 0.09 42.95
N ASP A 57 27.58 -0.37 43.67
CA ASP A 57 28.98 -0.29 43.25
C ASP A 57 29.44 -1.51 42.42
N ALA A 58 28.64 -2.58 42.37
CA ALA A 58 28.95 -3.76 41.56
C ALA A 58 28.67 -3.55 40.07
N ASP A 59 29.56 -4.09 39.24
CA ASP A 59 29.36 -4.15 37.80
C ASP A 59 28.33 -5.24 37.44
N ILE A 60 28.35 -6.35 38.18
CA ILE A 60 27.46 -7.51 38.01
C ILE A 60 27.00 -8.01 39.39
N ILE A 61 25.73 -8.40 39.47
CA ILE A 61 25.13 -9.01 40.67
C ILE A 61 24.75 -10.45 40.35
N LEU A 62 25.37 -11.41 41.03
CA LEU A 62 24.99 -12.82 40.96
C LEU A 62 23.89 -13.09 41.99
N VAL A 63 22.72 -13.50 41.52
CA VAL A 63 21.59 -13.84 42.39
C VAL A 63 21.50 -15.34 42.51
N VAL A 64 21.93 -15.89 43.65
CA VAL A 64 21.86 -17.33 43.93
C VAL A 64 20.46 -17.68 44.40
N THR A 65 19.72 -18.34 43.52
CA THR A 65 18.30 -18.64 43.68
C THR A 65 18.07 -20.06 44.19
N THR A 66 17.40 -20.15 45.33
CA THR A 66 16.86 -21.35 45.99
C THR A 66 15.37 -21.14 46.28
N LYS A 67 14.62 -22.18 46.67
CA LYS A 67 13.21 -22.02 47.06
C LYS A 67 13.03 -21.05 48.23
N LYS A 68 13.91 -21.12 49.23
CA LYS A 68 13.90 -20.17 50.36
C LYS A 68 14.24 -18.75 49.94
N TYR A 69 15.16 -18.56 49.00
CA TYR A 69 15.44 -17.24 48.42
C TYR A 69 14.20 -16.67 47.73
N LYS A 70 13.54 -17.47 46.87
CA LYS A 70 12.30 -17.11 46.18
C LYS A 70 11.20 -16.68 47.15
N GLU A 71 10.94 -17.48 48.18
CA GLU A 71 9.91 -17.18 49.20
C GLU A 71 10.18 -15.85 49.92
N LYS A 72 11.44 -15.58 50.30
CA LYS A 72 11.83 -14.32 50.95
C LYS A 72 11.76 -13.13 50.00
N ALA A 73 12.18 -13.30 48.74
CA ALA A 73 12.16 -12.27 47.73
C ALA A 73 10.73 -11.87 47.33
N ASP A 74 9.85 -12.86 47.11
CA ASP A 74 8.46 -12.62 46.69
C ASP A 74 7.59 -12.06 47.84
N ASN A 75 7.79 -12.53 49.08
CA ASN A 75 7.02 -12.08 50.24
C ASN A 75 7.65 -10.87 50.98
N ARG A 76 8.82 -10.40 50.55
CA ARG A 76 9.58 -9.29 51.17
C ARG A 76 9.74 -9.44 52.68
N SER A 77 10.01 -10.66 53.17
CA SER A 77 10.04 -10.99 54.60
C SER A 77 11.42 -11.46 55.07
N GLY A 78 11.85 -10.97 56.25
CA GLY A 78 13.15 -11.28 56.85
C GLY A 78 14.32 -10.45 56.29
N GLY A 79 15.53 -10.70 56.79
CA GLY A 79 16.77 -9.94 56.51
C GLY A 79 17.35 -10.03 55.09
N VAL A 80 16.50 -10.25 54.07
CA VAL A 80 16.79 -10.23 52.62
C VAL A 80 15.95 -9.14 51.91
N GLY A 81 15.15 -8.38 52.66
CA GLY A 81 14.16 -7.43 52.13
C GLY A 81 14.73 -6.18 51.48
N ILE A 82 15.77 -5.56 52.05
CA ILE A 82 16.37 -4.31 51.53
C ILE A 82 17.17 -4.58 50.25
N GLU A 83 18.01 -5.62 50.25
CA GLU A 83 18.81 -6.06 49.10
C GLU A 83 17.95 -6.40 47.88
N THR A 84 16.90 -7.19 48.09
CA THR A 84 15.99 -7.59 47.01
C THR A 84 15.23 -6.37 46.48
N PHE A 85 14.82 -5.45 47.36
CA PHE A 85 14.16 -4.21 46.96
C PHE A 85 15.08 -3.32 46.12
N LEU A 86 16.30 -3.07 46.58
CA LEU A 86 17.31 -2.26 45.88
C LEU A 86 17.74 -2.91 44.56
N SER A 87 17.99 -4.22 44.56
CA SER A 87 18.34 -4.98 43.35
C SER A 87 17.20 -4.96 42.32
N THR A 88 15.94 -5.02 42.78
CA THR A 88 14.77 -4.90 41.91
C THR A 88 14.64 -3.48 41.35
N ALA A 89 14.84 -2.45 42.17
CA ALA A 89 14.81 -1.06 41.72
C ALA A 89 15.90 -0.76 40.67
N GLU A 90 17.14 -1.20 40.93
CA GLU A 90 18.27 -1.05 40.01
C GLU A 90 18.11 -1.90 38.74
N HIS A 91 17.47 -3.07 38.83
CA HIS A 91 17.09 -3.89 37.67
C HIS A 91 16.19 -3.13 36.70
N TRP A 92 15.07 -2.58 37.20
CA TRP A 92 14.09 -1.86 36.39
C TRP A 92 14.66 -0.54 35.86
N ARG A 93 15.46 0.17 36.66
CA ARG A 93 16.13 1.41 36.25
C ARG A 93 17.07 1.18 35.06
N ASN A 94 17.95 0.18 35.13
CA ASN A 94 18.88 -0.12 34.04
C ASN A 94 18.19 -0.68 32.79
N LEU A 95 17.09 -1.43 32.95
CA LEU A 95 16.26 -1.87 31.82
C LEU A 95 15.61 -0.68 31.10
N GLN A 96 15.13 0.33 31.82
CA GLN A 96 14.55 1.53 31.21
C GLN A 96 15.61 2.44 30.57
N GLU A 97 16.74 2.68 31.24
CA GLU A 97 17.78 3.59 30.74
C GLU A 97 18.60 2.97 29.58
N ASN A 98 18.98 1.69 29.71
CA ASN A 98 20.00 1.06 28.86
C ASN A 98 19.54 -0.26 28.20
N GLY A 99 18.32 -0.73 28.46
CA GLY A 99 17.80 -1.99 27.93
C GLY A 99 18.54 -3.24 28.45
N LYS A 100 19.32 -3.12 29.53
CA LYS A 100 20.19 -4.20 30.06
C LYS A 100 20.06 -4.33 31.56
N THR A 101 20.31 -5.53 32.07
CA THR A 101 20.36 -5.83 33.51
C THR A 101 21.79 -6.10 33.96
N LYS A 102 22.13 -5.69 35.19
CA LYS A 102 23.38 -6.08 35.87
C LYS A 102 23.26 -7.44 36.58
N LEU A 103 22.06 -8.03 36.62
CA LEU A 103 21.79 -9.26 37.35
C LEU A 103 21.97 -10.50 36.48
N ILE A 104 22.70 -11.48 37.00
CA ILE A 104 22.80 -12.84 36.46
C ILE A 104 22.19 -13.79 37.49
N GLN A 105 21.20 -14.57 37.06
CA GLN A 105 20.58 -15.55 37.93
C GLN A 105 21.40 -16.86 37.95
N ILE A 106 21.71 -17.33 39.16
CA ILE A 106 22.35 -18.62 39.43
C ILE A 106 21.30 -19.55 40.04
N LYS A 107 20.84 -20.55 39.29
CA LYS A 107 19.76 -21.45 39.73
C LYS A 107 20.33 -22.64 40.49
N ARG A 108 19.98 -22.81 41.77
CA ARG A 108 20.44 -23.93 42.62
C ARG A 108 19.39 -25.00 42.86
N GLU A 109 18.11 -24.64 42.75
CA GLU A 109 16.99 -25.56 42.91
C GLU A 109 15.97 -25.35 41.79
N ASP A 110 15.19 -26.37 41.46
CA ASP A 110 14.08 -26.21 40.54
C ASP A 110 12.97 -25.33 41.13
N ASP A 111 12.34 -24.54 40.25
CA ASP A 111 11.31 -23.54 40.61
C ASP A 111 11.76 -22.49 41.66
N SER A 112 13.04 -22.12 41.64
CA SER A 112 13.63 -21.15 42.57
C SER A 112 13.69 -19.71 42.07
N SER A 113 13.22 -19.42 40.84
CA SER A 113 13.26 -18.07 40.27
C SER A 113 12.23 -17.14 40.96
N PRO A 114 12.64 -16.00 41.54
CA PRO A 114 11.73 -14.96 42.02
C PRO A 114 10.94 -14.33 40.88
N ARG A 115 9.75 -13.78 41.17
CA ARG A 115 8.85 -13.21 40.15
C ARG A 115 9.52 -12.11 39.31
N TYR A 116 10.38 -11.30 39.92
CA TYR A 116 11.05 -10.18 39.24
C TYR A 116 12.18 -10.62 38.29
N LEU A 117 12.60 -11.90 38.34
CA LEU A 117 13.61 -12.48 37.44
C LEU A 117 13.04 -13.53 36.49
N ALA A 118 11.72 -13.75 36.49
CA ALA A 118 11.08 -14.82 35.70
C ALA A 118 11.31 -14.71 34.18
N GLY A 119 11.57 -13.49 33.67
CA GLY A 119 11.89 -13.24 32.26
C GLY A 119 13.38 -13.20 31.93
N ASN A 120 14.27 -13.39 32.91
CA ASN A 120 15.72 -13.25 32.74
C ASN A 120 16.37 -14.61 32.46
N LEU A 121 17.49 -14.59 31.75
CA LEU A 121 18.32 -15.79 31.56
C LEU A 121 18.99 -16.19 32.89
N TYR A 122 19.12 -17.49 33.11
CA TYR A 122 19.78 -18.08 34.27
C TYR A 122 20.85 -19.08 33.85
N ILE A 123 21.81 -19.32 34.76
CA ILE A 123 22.80 -20.39 34.64
C ILE A 123 22.44 -21.47 35.65
N ASP A 124 22.30 -22.71 35.18
CA ASP A 124 21.77 -23.82 35.97
C ASP A 124 22.88 -24.55 36.74
N PHE A 125 22.98 -24.29 38.04
CA PHE A 125 23.88 -24.96 38.97
C PHE A 125 23.14 -25.98 39.86
N THR A 126 21.98 -26.52 39.44
CA THR A 126 21.23 -27.51 40.23
C THR A 126 22.02 -28.80 40.48
N LYS A 127 22.87 -29.20 39.52
CA LYS A 127 23.73 -30.39 39.62
C LYS A 127 25.17 -29.99 39.94
N ASN A 128 25.68 -30.46 41.08
CA ASN A 128 27.06 -30.15 41.50
C ASN A 128 28.13 -30.74 40.56
N ILE A 129 27.81 -31.80 39.80
CA ILE A 129 28.76 -32.44 38.88
C ILE A 129 29.15 -31.54 37.70
N ASP A 130 28.25 -30.61 37.32
CA ASP A 130 28.42 -29.70 36.19
C ASP A 130 29.09 -28.38 36.62
N PHE A 131 29.48 -28.23 37.89
CA PHE A 131 30.05 -27.00 38.45
C PHE A 131 31.24 -26.43 37.64
N PRO A 132 32.24 -27.22 37.22
CA PRO A 132 33.37 -26.67 36.44
C PRO A 132 32.97 -26.14 35.06
N GLU A 133 31.95 -26.74 34.43
CA GLU A 133 31.46 -26.35 33.11
C GLU A 133 30.59 -25.09 33.21
N ASN A 134 29.67 -25.07 34.19
CA ASN A 134 28.83 -23.92 34.48
C ASN A 134 29.63 -22.68 34.93
N ILE A 135 30.79 -22.86 35.58
CA ILE A 135 31.72 -21.75 35.88
C ILE A 135 32.29 -21.14 34.60
N LYS A 136 32.61 -21.94 33.57
CA LYS A 136 33.08 -21.40 32.27
C LYS A 136 31.97 -20.60 31.58
N ASP A 137 30.75 -21.09 31.61
CA ASP A 137 29.59 -20.37 31.08
C ASP A 137 29.35 -19.06 31.84
N LEU A 138 29.41 -19.10 33.18
CA LEU A 138 29.32 -17.91 34.02
C LEU A 138 30.40 -16.87 33.68
N LEU A 139 31.65 -17.29 33.49
CA LEU A 139 32.75 -16.39 33.09
C LEU A 139 32.53 -15.79 31.70
N SER A 140 31.99 -16.56 30.75
CA SER A 140 31.62 -16.06 29.42
C SER A 140 30.54 -14.97 29.51
N HIS A 141 29.52 -15.18 30.36
CA HIS A 141 28.48 -14.20 30.64
C HIS A 141 29.02 -12.95 31.35
N ILE A 142 29.91 -13.11 32.33
CA ILE A 142 30.59 -12.00 33.02
C ILE A 142 31.39 -11.17 32.03
N ASP A 143 32.09 -11.80 31.09
CA ASP A 143 32.91 -11.13 30.07
C ASP A 143 32.10 -10.46 28.94
N GLY A 144 30.78 -10.68 28.88
CA GLY A 144 29.92 -10.12 27.86
C GLY A 144 30.19 -10.70 26.47
N ARG A 145 30.78 -11.90 26.40
CA ARG A 145 30.99 -12.60 25.14
C ARG A 145 29.66 -13.18 24.67
N ASN A 146 29.23 -12.80 23.48
CA ASN A 146 28.06 -13.40 22.86
C ASN A 146 28.35 -14.89 22.57
N LEU A 147 27.37 -15.78 22.80
CA LEU A 147 27.44 -17.22 22.49
C LEU A 147 27.95 -17.50 21.06
N PHE A 148 27.68 -16.57 20.15
CA PHE A 148 28.24 -16.53 18.83
C PHE A 148 28.70 -15.10 18.55
N GLU A 149 29.93 -14.92 18.05
CA GLU A 149 30.28 -13.65 17.44
C GLU A 149 29.31 -13.39 16.30
N ARG A 150 28.72 -12.20 16.28
CA ARG A 150 27.97 -11.75 15.11
C ARG A 150 28.95 -11.88 13.94
N PRO A 151 28.66 -12.66 12.89
CA PRO A 151 29.59 -12.80 11.78
C PRO A 151 29.95 -11.39 11.32
N SER A 152 31.24 -11.13 11.19
CA SER A 152 31.69 -9.90 10.54
C SER A 152 30.91 -9.81 9.24
N LYS A 153 30.16 -8.72 9.03
CA LYS A 153 29.56 -8.44 7.72
C LYS A 153 30.69 -8.66 6.74
N THR A 154 30.52 -9.56 5.78
CA THR A 154 31.47 -9.68 4.69
C THR A 154 31.64 -8.26 4.19
N PRO A 155 32.82 -7.63 4.32
CA PRO A 155 33.04 -6.43 3.55
C PRO A 155 32.73 -6.87 2.13
N LEU A 156 31.86 -6.13 1.42
CA LEU A 156 31.71 -6.31 -0.03
C LEU A 156 33.12 -6.59 -0.53
N PRO A 157 33.37 -7.72 -1.21
CA PRO A 157 34.72 -8.07 -1.59
C PRO A 157 35.26 -6.81 -2.21
N MET A 158 36.27 -6.22 -1.56
CA MET A 158 37.04 -5.17 -2.18
C MET A 158 37.80 -5.97 -3.20
N ILE A 159 37.14 -6.24 -4.33
CA ILE A 159 37.74 -6.95 -5.43
C ILE A 159 38.94 -6.07 -5.70
N LYS A 160 40.15 -6.57 -5.41
CA LYS A 160 41.36 -6.01 -5.98
C LYS A 160 41.17 -6.23 -7.48
N ARG A 161 40.46 -5.31 -8.14
CA ARG A 161 40.08 -5.45 -9.53
C ARG A 161 41.35 -5.37 -10.33
N SER A 162 41.73 -6.53 -10.86
CA SER A 162 42.78 -6.63 -11.84
C SER A 162 42.19 -6.14 -13.15
N TYR A 163 42.50 -4.89 -13.50
CA TYR A 163 42.18 -4.38 -14.82
C TYR A 163 43.15 -5.00 -15.84
N GLU A 164 42.60 -5.45 -16.96
CA GLU A 164 43.40 -5.99 -18.06
C GLU A 164 43.14 -5.19 -19.33
N LEU A 165 44.05 -4.27 -19.63
CA LEU A 165 44.00 -3.49 -20.85
C LEU A 165 44.37 -4.38 -22.03
N THR A 166 43.40 -4.71 -22.88
CA THR A 166 43.60 -5.52 -24.09
C THR A 166 43.72 -4.67 -25.35
N LYS A 167 43.17 -3.45 -25.33
CA LYS A 167 43.11 -2.54 -26.47
C LYS A 167 44.23 -1.48 -26.50
N ALA A 168 45.36 -1.71 -25.82
CA ALA A 168 46.47 -0.74 -25.77
C ALA A 168 46.99 -0.37 -27.18
N SER A 169 47.16 -1.38 -28.03
CA SER A 169 47.55 -1.19 -29.43
C SER A 169 46.53 -0.37 -30.22
N ASP A 170 45.24 -0.57 -29.98
CA ASP A 170 44.18 0.15 -30.70
C ASP A 170 44.19 1.63 -30.32
N ILE A 171 44.34 1.95 -29.02
CA ILE A 171 44.47 3.34 -28.53
C ILE A 171 45.62 4.07 -29.23
N ILE A 172 46.80 3.45 -29.29
CA ILE A 172 47.97 4.03 -29.97
C ILE A 172 47.71 4.13 -31.48
N GLY A 173 47.06 3.13 -32.05
CA GLY A 173 46.72 3.06 -33.47
C GLY A 173 45.81 4.16 -33.97
N MET A 174 44.98 4.74 -33.10
CA MET A 174 44.09 5.84 -33.45
C MET A 174 44.85 7.10 -33.87
N ALA A 175 45.77 7.57 -33.02
CA ALA A 175 46.57 8.75 -33.30
C ALA A 175 47.81 8.44 -34.16
N SER A 176 48.26 7.18 -34.21
CA SER A 176 49.43 6.74 -34.96
C SER A 176 49.17 5.45 -35.73
N LYS A 177 48.53 5.58 -36.92
CA LYS A 177 48.20 4.44 -37.80
C LYS A 177 49.43 3.62 -38.21
N ASN A 178 50.55 4.28 -38.47
CA ASN A 178 51.83 3.66 -38.87
C ASN A 178 52.69 3.31 -37.65
N ARG A 179 52.27 2.33 -36.85
CA ARG A 179 53.01 1.87 -35.65
C ARG A 179 53.63 0.49 -35.84
N VAL A 180 54.78 0.24 -35.22
CA VAL A 180 55.47 -1.05 -35.21
C VAL A 180 55.76 -1.48 -33.77
N PRO A 181 55.37 -2.69 -33.33
CA PRO A 181 55.70 -3.17 -31.98
C PRO A 181 57.19 -3.46 -31.88
N ILE A 182 57.84 -2.90 -30.87
CA ILE A 182 59.25 -3.16 -30.53
C ILE A 182 59.36 -4.12 -29.37
N ILE A 183 58.48 -3.97 -28.38
CA ILE A 183 58.31 -4.87 -27.25
C ILE A 183 56.82 -5.17 -27.14
N ASN A 184 56.46 -6.44 -27.31
CA ASN A 184 55.07 -6.89 -27.20
C ASN A 184 54.69 -7.14 -25.73
N LEU A 185 53.40 -7.38 -25.47
CA LEU A 185 52.91 -7.59 -24.11
C LEU A 185 53.56 -8.78 -23.39
N GLN A 186 53.84 -9.87 -24.09
CA GLN A 186 54.45 -11.07 -23.50
C GLN A 186 55.89 -10.79 -23.07
N GLU A 187 56.65 -10.08 -23.90
CA GLU A 187 58.05 -9.71 -23.67
C GLU A 187 58.19 -8.61 -22.60
N GLY A 188 57.22 -7.70 -22.53
CA GLY A 188 57.18 -6.62 -21.54
C GLY A 188 56.54 -6.98 -20.20
N THR A 189 56.20 -8.25 -19.97
CA THR A 189 55.60 -8.73 -18.70
C THR A 189 56.60 -9.51 -17.86
N ASP A 190 56.83 -9.07 -16.61
CA ASP A 190 57.58 -9.80 -15.60
C ASP A 190 56.91 -9.67 -14.22
N HIS A 191 56.35 -10.78 -13.76
CA HIS A 191 55.73 -10.93 -12.45
C HIS A 191 56.50 -11.90 -11.53
N SER A 192 57.78 -12.18 -11.84
CA SER A 192 58.62 -13.09 -11.05
C SER A 192 59.15 -12.42 -9.77
N GLY A 193 59.19 -13.16 -8.66
CA GLY A 193 59.69 -12.65 -7.38
C GLY A 193 58.89 -11.45 -6.85
N THR A 194 59.57 -10.32 -6.65
CA THR A 194 58.94 -9.03 -6.25
C THR A 194 58.61 -8.12 -7.43
N ASN A 195 58.92 -8.53 -8.67
CA ASN A 195 58.67 -7.71 -9.85
C ASN A 195 57.18 -7.70 -10.18
N LYS A 196 56.70 -6.51 -10.54
CA LYS A 196 55.37 -6.31 -11.12
C LYS A 196 55.53 -5.37 -12.30
N ILE A 197 55.95 -5.94 -13.43
CA ILE A 197 56.27 -5.19 -14.64
C ILE A 197 55.33 -5.68 -15.73
N LYS A 198 54.68 -4.74 -16.43
CA LYS A 198 53.80 -5.01 -17.57
C LYS A 198 53.72 -3.75 -18.44
N PHE A 199 54.31 -3.78 -19.62
CA PHE A 199 54.29 -2.66 -20.57
C PHE A 199 54.38 -3.16 -22.01
N GLU A 200 54.00 -2.28 -22.94
CA GLU A 200 54.22 -2.46 -24.38
C GLU A 200 54.95 -1.23 -24.93
N MET A 201 55.83 -1.42 -25.92
CA MET A 201 56.56 -0.33 -26.57
C MET A 201 56.38 -0.39 -28.09
N TRP A 202 55.94 0.72 -28.65
CA TRP A 202 55.60 0.86 -30.06
C TRP A 202 56.40 2.00 -30.68
N LYS A 203 57.03 1.76 -31.83
CA LYS A 203 57.62 2.82 -32.65
C LYS A 203 56.53 3.50 -33.46
N THR A 204 56.48 4.83 -33.42
CA THR A 204 55.55 5.66 -34.18
C THR A 204 56.33 6.59 -35.13
N LYS A 205 55.66 7.11 -36.15
CA LYS A 205 56.22 8.13 -37.05
C LYS A 205 55.58 9.47 -36.76
N THR A 206 56.38 10.48 -36.44
CA THR A 206 55.92 11.87 -36.34
C THR A 206 56.54 12.70 -37.46
N PRO A 207 55.94 13.85 -37.87
CA PRO A 207 56.53 14.71 -38.89
C PRO A 207 57.90 15.29 -38.51
N THR A 208 58.20 15.34 -37.21
CA THR A 208 59.39 15.99 -36.63
C THR A 208 60.45 15.02 -36.12
N SER A 209 60.18 13.71 -36.09
CA SER A 209 61.13 12.69 -35.59
C SER A 209 60.92 11.33 -36.25
N GLU A 210 62.01 10.69 -36.65
CA GLU A 210 62.03 9.32 -37.19
C GLU A 210 62.05 8.25 -36.09
N ASN A 211 62.45 8.61 -34.87
CA ASN A 211 62.59 7.72 -33.72
C ASN A 211 61.69 8.15 -32.56
N SER A 212 60.39 8.29 -32.85
CA SER A 212 59.35 8.51 -31.84
C SER A 212 58.80 7.18 -31.32
N TYR A 213 58.57 7.08 -30.01
CA TYR A 213 58.04 5.87 -29.39
C TYR A 213 56.89 6.17 -28.43
N VAL A 214 55.91 5.27 -28.38
CA VAL A 214 54.83 5.29 -27.40
C VAL A 214 54.96 4.06 -26.52
N VAL A 215 55.02 4.28 -25.21
CA VAL A 215 55.12 3.22 -24.20
C VAL A 215 53.81 3.17 -23.43
N ALA A 216 53.09 2.05 -23.53
CA ALA A 216 51.85 1.81 -22.81
C ALA A 216 52.14 1.05 -21.51
N LEU A 217 51.89 1.69 -20.36
CA LEU A 217 52.01 1.05 -19.06
C LEU A 217 50.67 0.40 -18.66
N HIS A 218 50.68 -0.89 -18.34
CA HIS A 218 49.46 -1.59 -17.93
C HIS A 218 49.16 -1.42 -16.43
N HIS A 219 47.99 -1.89 -16.01
CA HIS A 219 47.60 -1.99 -14.61
C HIS A 219 48.41 -3.04 -13.85
N ASN A 220 48.33 -3.00 -12.51
CA ASN A 220 48.99 -3.93 -11.59
C ASN A 220 50.53 -3.94 -11.65
N ILE A 221 51.14 -2.80 -11.99
CA ILE A 221 52.60 -2.65 -12.06
C ILE A 221 53.17 -1.83 -10.89
N ILE A 222 54.46 -2.03 -10.60
CA ILE A 222 55.29 -1.11 -9.81
C ILE A 222 56.01 -0.20 -10.80
N ILE A 223 55.60 1.07 -10.86
CA ILE A 223 56.07 2.05 -11.86
C ILE A 223 57.61 2.15 -11.89
N SER A 224 58.27 2.19 -10.73
CA SER A 224 59.74 2.28 -10.67
C SER A 224 60.43 1.06 -11.30
N HIS A 225 59.93 -0.15 -11.06
CA HIS A 225 60.48 -1.38 -11.64
C HIS A 225 60.25 -1.40 -13.15
N THR A 226 59.04 -1.02 -13.60
CA THR A 226 58.70 -0.98 -15.03
C THR A 226 59.53 0.04 -15.78
N ILE A 227 59.69 1.26 -15.26
CA ILE A 227 60.50 2.31 -15.89
C ILE A 227 61.99 1.91 -15.97
N ASN A 228 62.53 1.28 -14.92
CA ASN A 228 63.90 0.75 -14.97
C ASN A 228 64.06 -0.34 -16.04
N ARG A 229 63.10 -1.26 -16.14
CA ARG A 229 63.11 -2.32 -17.17
C ARG A 229 63.03 -1.74 -18.59
N ILE A 230 62.20 -0.71 -18.80
CA ILE A 230 62.13 0.00 -20.08
C ILE A 230 63.48 0.63 -20.42
N ALA A 231 64.12 1.29 -19.46
CA ALA A 231 65.45 1.87 -19.65
C ALA A 231 66.52 0.80 -19.97
N ASP A 232 66.48 -0.35 -19.30
CA ASP A 232 67.36 -1.50 -19.60
C ASP A 232 67.18 -1.97 -21.05
N GLU A 233 65.93 -2.11 -21.51
CA GLU A 233 65.62 -2.56 -22.88
C GLU A 233 66.07 -1.56 -23.94
N ILE A 234 65.90 -0.26 -23.71
CA ILE A 234 66.37 0.80 -24.62
C ILE A 234 67.90 0.73 -24.80
N ILE A 235 68.62 0.57 -23.69
CA ILE A 235 70.10 0.51 -23.70
C ILE A 235 70.57 -0.82 -24.31
N ASN A 236 70.05 -1.95 -23.85
CA ASN A 236 70.49 -3.28 -24.27
C ASN A 236 70.25 -3.54 -25.76
N ARG A 237 69.16 -2.99 -26.34
CA ARG A 237 68.85 -3.10 -27.77
C ARG A 237 69.47 -1.99 -28.62
N ASN A 238 70.25 -1.07 -28.04
CA ASN A 238 70.80 0.11 -28.72
C ASN A 238 69.72 0.91 -29.51
N ILE A 239 68.55 1.10 -28.91
CA ILE A 239 67.47 1.87 -29.54
C ILE A 239 67.83 3.35 -29.46
N THR A 240 67.84 4.07 -30.60
CA THR A 240 67.96 5.53 -30.65
C THR A 240 66.60 6.16 -30.44
N VAL A 241 66.47 7.10 -29.50
CA VAL A 241 65.20 7.72 -29.11
C VAL A 241 65.29 9.24 -29.25
N ASP A 242 64.40 9.84 -30.04
CA ASP A 242 64.27 11.30 -30.14
C ASP A 242 63.13 11.81 -29.25
N ASP A 243 61.99 11.10 -29.24
CA ASP A 243 60.78 11.43 -28.48
C ASP A 243 60.12 10.17 -27.92
N VAL A 244 59.69 10.22 -26.65
CA VAL A 244 58.92 9.16 -25.99
C VAL A 244 57.68 9.73 -25.33
N THR A 245 56.53 9.15 -25.66
CA THR A 245 55.28 9.36 -24.93
C THR A 245 54.97 8.15 -24.05
N ILE A 246 54.90 8.35 -22.73
CA ILE A 246 54.50 7.30 -21.77
C ILE A 246 53.03 7.48 -21.44
N LEU A 247 52.23 6.47 -21.77
CA LEU A 247 50.82 6.37 -21.41
C LEU A 247 50.67 5.65 -20.08
N ARG A 248 50.07 6.33 -19.09
CA ARG A 248 49.91 5.85 -17.73
C ARG A 248 48.44 5.57 -17.41
N PRO A 249 48.13 4.54 -16.60
CA PRO A 249 46.76 4.31 -16.14
C PRO A 249 46.24 5.40 -15.18
N ARG A 250 47.15 6.06 -14.46
CA ARG A 250 46.83 7.07 -13.43
C ARG A 250 47.83 8.21 -13.48
N GLU A 251 47.42 9.37 -12.98
CA GLU A 251 48.28 10.55 -12.90
C GLU A 251 49.55 10.29 -12.09
N LYS A 252 50.61 11.04 -12.43
CA LYS A 252 51.92 10.96 -11.80
C LYS A 252 51.87 11.52 -10.37
N GLY A 253 52.33 10.75 -9.39
CA GLY A 253 52.55 11.24 -8.02
C GLY A 253 53.75 12.18 -7.95
N ARG A 254 53.73 13.16 -7.04
CA ARG A 254 54.74 14.26 -6.95
C ARG A 254 56.20 13.79 -6.89
N ASN A 255 56.48 12.60 -6.36
CA ASN A 255 57.85 12.05 -6.18
C ASN A 255 58.15 10.82 -7.07
N THR A 256 57.49 10.68 -8.23
CA THR A 256 57.72 9.53 -9.11
C THR A 256 58.87 9.79 -10.09
N THR A 257 59.90 8.95 -10.08
CA THR A 257 61.03 8.98 -11.03
C THR A 257 60.53 8.84 -12.47
N THR A 258 61.05 9.67 -13.39
CA THR A 258 60.70 9.59 -14.82
C THR A 258 61.67 8.71 -15.60
N LEU A 259 61.25 8.27 -16.79
CA LEU A 259 62.16 7.58 -17.70
C LEU A 259 63.35 8.46 -18.10
N TYR A 260 63.11 9.77 -18.28
CA TYR A 260 64.16 10.74 -18.57
C TYR A 260 65.23 10.78 -17.47
N ASP A 261 64.82 10.82 -16.20
CA ASP A 261 65.75 10.84 -15.07
C ASP A 261 66.60 9.56 -15.03
N VAL A 262 65.97 8.39 -15.22
CA VAL A 262 66.66 7.09 -15.19
C VAL A 262 67.65 6.93 -16.35
N LEU A 263 67.25 7.31 -17.58
CA LEU A 263 68.13 7.22 -18.74
C LEU A 263 69.28 8.24 -18.69
N SER A 264 69.01 9.45 -18.19
CA SER A 264 70.05 10.48 -18.02
C SER A 264 71.11 10.06 -16.99
N GLN A 265 70.69 9.44 -15.87
CA GLN A 265 71.62 8.89 -14.87
C GLN A 265 72.51 7.76 -15.42
N ARG A 266 72.04 7.09 -16.48
CA ARG A 266 72.77 6.00 -17.15
C ARG A 266 73.57 6.47 -18.37
N GLY A 267 73.70 7.80 -18.57
CA GLY A 267 74.52 8.40 -19.63
C GLY A 267 73.89 8.41 -21.02
N TYR A 268 72.56 8.23 -21.13
CA TYR A 268 71.87 8.24 -22.43
C TYR A 268 71.74 9.68 -23.01
N PRO A 269 71.80 9.88 -24.33
CA PRO A 269 71.66 11.19 -24.96
C PRO A 269 70.33 11.91 -24.62
N LYS A 270 70.30 13.24 -24.71
CA LYS A 270 69.10 14.03 -24.42
C LYS A 270 68.01 13.77 -25.45
N PHE A 271 66.80 13.48 -24.98
CA PHE A 271 65.59 13.23 -25.78
C PHE A 271 64.38 13.94 -25.17
N SER A 272 63.28 14.03 -25.93
CA SER A 272 61.99 14.56 -25.46
C SER A 272 61.19 13.46 -24.77
N SER A 273 60.62 13.74 -23.59
CA SER A 273 59.79 12.79 -22.86
C SER A 273 58.51 13.46 -22.38
N THR A 274 57.37 12.89 -22.78
CA THR A 274 56.04 13.32 -22.38
C THR A 274 55.35 12.19 -21.62
N GLU A 275 54.79 12.48 -20.45
CA GLU A 275 53.96 11.52 -19.71
C GLU A 275 52.53 12.02 -19.65
N MET A 276 51.57 11.17 -20.00
CA MET A 276 50.16 11.48 -19.88
C MET A 276 49.34 10.23 -19.59
N THR A 277 48.10 10.43 -19.16
CA THR A 277 47.17 9.36 -18.90
C THR A 277 46.42 8.96 -20.17
N TYR A 278 45.86 7.75 -20.21
CA TYR A 278 45.10 7.28 -21.37
C TYR A 278 43.92 8.20 -21.72
N ASP A 279 43.23 8.77 -20.72
CA ASP A 279 42.14 9.74 -20.92
C ASP A 279 42.61 11.01 -21.62
N LYS A 280 43.72 11.61 -21.15
CA LYS A 280 44.30 12.81 -21.77
C LYS A 280 44.78 12.56 -23.19
N TYR A 281 45.36 11.39 -23.44
CA TYR A 281 45.81 11.02 -24.79
C TYR A 281 44.63 10.96 -25.76
N ILE A 282 43.57 10.22 -25.41
CA ILE A 282 42.38 10.11 -26.26
C ILE A 282 41.69 11.48 -26.42
N TRP A 283 41.56 12.25 -25.34
CA TRP A 283 40.92 13.57 -25.38
C TRP A 283 41.68 14.54 -26.30
N ASN A 284 43.01 14.57 -26.24
CA ASN A 284 43.80 15.55 -26.98
C ASN A 284 44.09 15.15 -28.43
N PHE A 285 44.24 13.85 -28.71
CA PHE A 285 44.74 13.38 -30.01
C PHE A 285 43.75 12.54 -30.81
N CYS A 286 42.66 12.05 -30.20
CA CYS A 286 41.75 11.11 -30.85
C CYS A 286 40.30 11.62 -30.99
N ILE A 287 39.85 12.53 -30.13
CA ILE A 287 38.50 13.12 -30.21
C ILE A 287 38.58 14.48 -30.92
N ASP A 288 37.94 14.56 -32.09
CA ASP A 288 37.86 15.80 -32.87
C ASP A 288 37.14 16.91 -32.08
N SER A 289 37.54 18.16 -32.33
CA SER A 289 36.98 19.33 -31.64
C SER A 289 35.47 19.50 -31.83
N GLU A 290 34.94 19.02 -32.95
CA GLU A 290 33.51 19.07 -33.28
C GLU A 290 32.67 18.28 -32.27
N PHE A 291 33.15 17.13 -31.79
CA PHE A 291 32.45 16.34 -30.78
C PHE A 291 32.52 16.94 -29.37
N LYS A 292 33.43 17.89 -29.12
CA LYS A 292 33.57 18.57 -27.82
C LYS A 292 32.55 19.69 -27.63
N GLN A 293 31.83 20.07 -28.69
CA GLN A 293 30.77 21.07 -28.67
C GLN A 293 29.43 20.37 -28.85
N ALA A 294 28.82 19.92 -27.75
CA ALA A 294 27.50 19.31 -27.79
C ALA A 294 26.41 20.35 -27.46
N GLU A 295 25.29 20.30 -28.18
CA GLU A 295 24.10 21.08 -27.83
C GLU A 295 23.37 20.44 -26.65
N ALA A 296 23.03 21.25 -25.66
CA ALA A 296 22.32 20.80 -24.47
C ALA A 296 20.84 20.55 -24.81
N PRO A 297 20.22 19.45 -24.34
CA PRO A 297 18.80 19.21 -24.54
C PRO A 297 17.96 20.20 -23.72
N ASP A 298 16.75 20.48 -24.20
CA ASP A 298 15.79 21.31 -23.47
C ASP A 298 15.35 20.62 -22.17
N ILE A 299 15.31 21.41 -21.09
CA ILE A 299 14.78 20.96 -19.79
C ILE A 299 13.25 21.02 -19.85
N ILE A 300 12.58 20.06 -19.21
CA ILE A 300 11.13 20.11 -19.05
C ILE A 300 10.75 21.32 -18.20
N GLU A 301 9.73 22.05 -18.66
CA GLU A 301 9.18 23.21 -17.96
C GLU A 301 8.84 22.88 -16.50
N PHE A 302 9.14 23.82 -15.60
CA PHE A 302 8.89 23.72 -14.16
C PHE A 302 9.52 22.50 -13.46
N TYR A 303 10.53 21.86 -14.07
CA TYR A 303 11.23 20.71 -13.48
C TYR A 303 11.60 20.96 -12.02
N THR A 304 11.32 19.98 -11.15
CA THR A 304 11.65 20.04 -9.73
C THR A 304 12.48 18.81 -9.34
N ASN A 305 13.52 19.04 -8.52
CA ASN A 305 14.41 17.99 -8.05
C ASN A 305 13.66 16.92 -7.26
N GLN A 306 14.14 15.69 -7.38
CA GLN A 306 13.56 14.52 -6.75
C GLN A 306 14.55 13.84 -5.80
N ASP A 307 14.02 13.03 -4.90
CA ASP A 307 14.82 12.19 -4.01
C ASP A 307 15.19 10.88 -4.69
N ILE A 308 16.41 10.43 -4.42
CA ILE A 308 16.93 9.13 -4.83
C ILE A 308 17.34 8.31 -3.60
N ILE A 309 17.00 7.03 -3.63
CA ILE A 309 17.42 6.02 -2.65
C ILE A 309 18.48 5.11 -3.23
N TYR A 310 19.44 4.73 -2.40
CA TYR A 310 20.39 3.66 -2.62
C TYR A 310 20.36 2.71 -1.42
N ARG A 311 20.12 1.41 -1.65
CA ARG A 311 20.06 0.37 -0.60
C ARG A 311 19.15 0.70 0.60
N GLY A 312 18.02 1.37 0.35
CA GLY A 312 17.03 1.72 1.38
C GLY A 312 17.25 3.09 2.03
N ASP A 313 18.44 3.68 1.88
CA ASP A 313 18.76 4.99 2.46
C ASP A 313 18.60 6.11 1.42
N LYS A 314 18.03 7.24 1.85
CA LYS A 314 17.96 8.46 1.05
C LYS A 314 19.36 9.05 0.93
N VAL A 315 19.82 9.25 -0.31
CA VAL A 315 21.21 9.66 -0.58
C VAL A 315 21.34 11.16 -0.79
N SER A 316 20.30 11.80 -1.32
CA SER A 316 20.31 13.23 -1.63
C SER A 316 18.89 13.78 -1.79
N ASP A 317 18.71 15.05 -1.43
CA ASP A 317 17.52 15.86 -1.75
C ASP A 317 17.52 16.38 -3.20
N THR A 318 18.69 16.36 -3.86
CA THR A 318 18.88 16.82 -5.23
C THR A 318 19.50 15.71 -6.09
N ALA A 319 18.66 14.89 -6.71
CA ALA A 319 19.09 13.79 -7.58
C ALA A 319 20.06 14.24 -8.69
N VAL A 320 19.76 15.32 -9.42
CA VAL A 320 20.59 15.80 -10.54
C VAL A 320 22.03 16.08 -10.09
N LYS A 321 22.20 16.92 -9.06
CA LYS A 321 23.52 17.32 -8.55
C LYS A 321 24.32 16.13 -8.00
N TYR A 322 23.64 15.22 -7.31
CA TYR A 322 24.29 14.02 -6.79
C TYR A 322 24.77 13.10 -7.93
N LEU A 323 23.91 12.82 -8.92
CA LEU A 323 24.25 11.97 -10.06
C LEU A 323 25.33 12.59 -10.94
N LYS A 324 25.31 13.91 -11.12
CA LYS A 324 26.38 14.66 -11.79
C LYS A 324 27.73 14.40 -11.11
N ASN A 325 27.79 14.61 -9.78
CA ASN A 325 29.03 14.41 -9.03
C ASN A 325 29.51 12.95 -9.12
N GLU A 326 28.58 11.99 -9.06
CA GLU A 326 28.90 10.58 -9.21
C GLU A 326 29.48 10.27 -10.60
N LEU A 327 28.86 10.73 -11.68
CA LEU A 327 29.30 10.46 -13.06
C LEU A 327 30.64 11.12 -13.39
N ILE A 328 30.95 12.26 -12.78
CA ILE A 328 32.24 12.94 -12.98
C ILE A 328 33.35 12.27 -12.14
N SER A 329 33.01 11.78 -10.94
CA SER A 329 33.96 11.08 -10.07
C SER A 329 34.39 9.72 -10.62
N GLN A 330 35.52 9.19 -10.14
CA GLN A 330 35.89 7.79 -10.44
C GLN A 330 34.92 6.84 -9.74
N SER A 331 34.16 6.08 -10.53
CA SER A 331 33.17 5.13 -10.04
C SER A 331 33.76 3.75 -9.80
N GLU A 332 33.35 3.12 -8.70
CA GLU A 332 33.58 1.68 -8.45
C GLU A 332 32.55 0.81 -9.19
N PHE A 333 31.68 1.37 -10.03
CA PHE A 333 30.63 0.65 -10.74
C PHE A 333 30.80 0.79 -12.25
N SER A 334 30.48 -0.27 -13.00
CA SER A 334 30.55 -0.28 -14.46
C SER A 334 29.50 0.66 -15.07
N ALA A 335 28.33 0.72 -14.44
CA ALA A 335 27.24 1.64 -14.74
C ALA A 335 26.36 1.87 -13.51
N SER A 336 25.53 2.90 -13.57
CA SER A 336 24.45 3.16 -12.62
C SER A 336 23.11 3.03 -13.33
N ILE A 337 22.09 2.50 -12.67
CA ILE A 337 20.72 2.38 -13.18
C ILE A 337 19.71 3.00 -12.22
N ILE A 338 18.80 3.82 -12.75
CA ILE A 338 17.71 4.44 -11.99
C ILE A 338 16.42 3.71 -12.32
N ILE A 339 15.79 3.17 -11.27
CA ILE A 339 14.51 2.48 -11.34
C ILE A 339 13.41 3.38 -10.77
N GLY A 340 12.26 3.39 -11.45
CA GLY A 340 11.04 3.98 -10.91
C GLY A 340 9.84 3.69 -11.79
N SER A 341 8.63 3.96 -11.29
CA SER A 341 7.39 3.68 -12.01
C SER A 341 7.20 4.56 -13.26
N GLY A 342 6.18 4.26 -14.06
CA GLY A 342 5.71 5.20 -15.08
C GLY A 342 5.32 6.54 -14.44
N GLY A 343 5.59 7.67 -15.10
CA GLY A 343 5.23 9.00 -14.60
C GLY A 343 6.11 9.58 -13.49
N ILE A 344 7.07 8.83 -12.96
CA ILE A 344 7.88 9.28 -11.84
C ILE A 344 8.89 10.39 -12.19
N GLY A 345 9.10 10.70 -13.48
CA GLY A 345 10.03 11.75 -13.93
C GLY A 345 11.46 11.29 -14.20
N LYS A 346 11.69 10.03 -14.60
CA LYS A 346 13.01 9.51 -15.05
C LYS A 346 13.56 10.30 -16.24
N THR A 347 12.76 10.46 -17.30
CA THR A 347 13.10 11.25 -18.49
C THR A 347 13.42 12.69 -18.13
N SER A 348 12.61 13.31 -17.27
CA SER A 348 12.81 14.68 -16.78
C SER A 348 14.15 14.83 -16.05
N LEU A 349 14.50 13.84 -15.21
CA LEU A 349 15.78 13.77 -14.51
C LEU A 349 16.97 13.65 -15.49
N CYS A 350 16.85 12.80 -16.52
CA CYS A 350 17.90 12.63 -17.52
C CYS A 350 18.12 13.88 -18.36
N LEU A 351 17.05 14.56 -18.79
CA LEU A 351 17.15 15.82 -19.54
C LEU A 351 17.85 16.90 -18.70
N ALA A 352 17.43 17.09 -17.45
CA ALA A 352 18.04 18.04 -16.53
C ALA A 352 19.53 17.71 -16.25
N LEU A 353 19.85 16.42 -16.09
CA LEU A 353 21.22 15.96 -15.87
C LEU A 353 22.11 16.15 -17.10
N ALA A 354 21.62 15.77 -18.28
CA ALA A 354 22.34 15.95 -19.54
C ALA A 354 22.60 17.43 -19.82
N ASN A 355 21.59 18.28 -19.63
CA ASN A 355 21.74 19.73 -19.76
C ASN A 355 22.79 20.27 -18.79
N MET A 356 22.75 19.89 -17.50
CA MET A 356 23.73 20.34 -16.50
C MET A 356 25.16 19.86 -16.78
N LEU A 357 25.34 18.63 -17.31
CA LEU A 357 26.65 18.10 -17.68
C LEU A 357 27.22 18.81 -18.91
N ILE A 358 26.38 19.07 -19.92
CA ILE A 358 26.80 19.75 -21.14
C ILE A 358 27.11 21.22 -20.86
N THR A 359 26.31 21.92 -20.07
CA THR A 359 26.48 23.36 -19.84
C THR A 359 27.61 23.70 -18.87
N GLU A 360 27.80 22.92 -17.80
CA GLU A 360 28.76 23.25 -16.75
C GLU A 360 30.13 22.55 -16.90
N ASP A 361 30.25 21.44 -17.65
CA ASP A 361 31.47 20.60 -17.70
C ASP A 361 32.01 20.33 -19.13
N VAL A 362 31.75 21.22 -20.09
CA VAL A 362 32.18 21.14 -21.51
C VAL A 362 33.65 20.75 -21.70
N SER A 363 34.53 21.16 -20.80
CA SER A 363 36.00 21.11 -20.99
C SER A 363 36.67 19.77 -20.73
N LYS A 364 35.95 18.77 -20.19
CA LYS A 364 36.57 17.50 -19.77
C LYS A 364 35.93 16.25 -20.37
N HIS A 365 34.63 16.26 -20.63
CA HIS A 365 33.87 15.06 -21.02
C HIS A 365 32.86 15.39 -22.12
N VAL A 366 32.66 14.48 -23.06
CA VAL A 366 31.55 14.53 -24.02
C VAL A 366 30.35 13.82 -23.41
N THR A 367 29.18 14.47 -23.36
CA THR A 367 27.95 13.84 -22.86
C THR A 367 27.10 13.38 -24.04
N VAL A 368 26.79 12.09 -24.09
CA VAL A 368 25.91 11.48 -25.10
C VAL A 368 24.62 11.08 -24.41
N PHE A 369 23.54 11.80 -24.73
CA PHE A 369 22.21 11.53 -24.21
C PHE A 369 21.38 10.75 -25.24
N ILE A 370 20.97 9.54 -24.87
CA ILE A 370 20.23 8.61 -25.72
C ILE A 370 18.80 8.46 -25.19
N ARG A 371 17.80 8.67 -26.06
CA ARG A 371 16.38 8.46 -25.78
C ARG A 371 15.83 7.31 -26.61
N SER A 372 15.24 6.33 -25.94
CA SER A 372 14.54 5.23 -26.61
C SER A 372 13.40 5.70 -27.53
N GLU A 373 12.79 6.86 -27.24
CA GLU A 373 11.74 7.48 -28.06
C GLU A 373 12.24 7.93 -29.44
N ASP A 374 13.45 8.50 -29.52
CA ASP A 374 14.02 8.97 -30.79
C ASP A 374 14.38 7.80 -31.71
N ILE A 375 14.94 6.75 -31.12
CA ILE A 375 15.26 5.50 -31.82
C ILE A 375 13.98 4.86 -32.37
N ARG A 376 12.91 4.83 -31.58
CA ARG A 376 11.61 4.34 -32.03
C ARG A 376 11.10 5.11 -33.24
N LYS A 377 11.12 6.45 -33.19
CA LYS A 377 10.70 7.31 -34.32
C LYS A 377 11.55 7.06 -35.56
N HIS A 378 12.85 6.78 -35.40
CA HIS A 378 13.74 6.43 -36.50
C HIS A 378 13.38 5.13 -37.19
N LEU A 379 13.17 4.05 -36.40
CA LEU A 379 12.82 2.74 -36.94
C LEU A 379 11.49 2.79 -37.69
N GLU A 380 10.51 3.52 -37.15
CA GLU A 380 9.20 3.72 -37.78
C GLU A 380 9.31 4.51 -39.08
N LYS A 381 10.02 5.65 -39.07
CA LYS A 381 10.16 6.50 -40.27
C LYS A 381 10.85 5.78 -41.43
N ASN A 382 11.76 4.86 -41.13
CA ASN A 382 12.58 4.17 -42.12
C ASN A 382 12.21 2.69 -42.34
N ASN A 383 11.13 2.19 -41.72
CA ASN A 383 10.70 0.78 -41.77
C ASN A 383 11.83 -0.23 -41.47
N ILE A 384 12.76 0.13 -40.56
CA ILE A 384 13.91 -0.71 -40.22
C ILE A 384 13.46 -1.78 -39.25
N THR A 385 13.39 -3.03 -39.72
CA THR A 385 13.00 -4.18 -38.89
C THR A 385 14.18 -5.08 -38.51
N THR A 386 15.37 -4.89 -39.09
CA THR A 386 16.48 -5.86 -39.04
C THR A 386 17.64 -5.52 -38.10
N ALA A 387 17.63 -4.37 -37.43
CA ALA A 387 18.73 -4.00 -36.54
C ALA A 387 18.73 -4.88 -35.28
N SER A 388 19.82 -5.64 -35.06
CA SER A 388 20.14 -6.24 -33.77
C SER A 388 21.03 -5.29 -32.97
N ILE A 389 20.85 -5.24 -31.65
CA ILE A 389 21.65 -4.38 -30.78
C ILE A 389 22.51 -5.27 -29.88
N ASN A 390 23.82 -5.15 -30.05
CA ASN A 390 24.80 -5.93 -29.29
C ASN A 390 25.71 -5.03 -28.42
N SER A 391 25.72 -3.72 -28.66
CA SER A 391 26.60 -2.76 -28.00
C SER A 391 25.95 -1.39 -27.83
N ILE A 392 26.53 -0.54 -26.98
CA ILE A 392 26.08 0.85 -26.80
C ILE A 392 26.22 1.66 -28.10
N TYR A 393 27.23 1.35 -28.93
CA TYR A 393 27.46 2.02 -30.20
C TYR A 393 26.28 1.88 -31.16
N ASP A 394 25.69 0.68 -31.24
CA ASP A 394 24.59 0.40 -32.17
C ASP A 394 23.36 1.28 -31.83
N ILE A 395 23.12 1.51 -30.54
CA ILE A 395 22.05 2.38 -30.03
C ILE A 395 22.35 3.86 -30.35
N TYR A 396 23.59 4.28 -30.10
CA TYR A 396 24.07 5.64 -30.40
C TYR A 396 23.95 5.97 -31.88
N GLU A 397 24.38 5.06 -32.77
CA GLU A 397 24.37 5.27 -34.22
C GLU A 397 22.94 5.44 -34.75
N LEU A 398 21.99 4.63 -34.27
CA LEU A 398 20.59 4.73 -34.67
C LEU A 398 19.99 6.09 -34.32
N GLN A 399 20.26 6.60 -33.12
CA GLN A 399 19.77 7.93 -32.73
C GLN A 399 20.49 9.05 -33.48
N ALA A 400 21.81 8.96 -33.64
CA ALA A 400 22.58 10.00 -34.30
C ALA A 400 22.12 10.21 -35.75
N LYS A 401 21.82 9.12 -36.47
CA LYS A 401 21.22 9.16 -37.80
C LYS A 401 19.82 9.77 -37.83
N TYR A 402 19.02 9.57 -36.78
CA TYR A 402 17.69 10.16 -36.67
C TYR A 402 17.72 11.66 -36.45
N LEU A 403 18.57 12.12 -35.53
CA LEU A 403 18.74 13.53 -35.20
C LEU A 403 19.48 14.31 -36.31
N GLY A 404 20.02 13.61 -37.31
CA GLY A 404 20.70 14.22 -38.43
C GLY A 404 22.04 14.84 -38.06
N HIS A 405 22.74 14.29 -37.06
CA HIS A 405 24.08 14.76 -36.69
C HIS A 405 25.02 14.64 -37.89
N SER A 406 25.73 15.73 -38.19
CA SER A 406 26.69 15.79 -39.32
C SER A 406 27.92 14.92 -39.08
N HIS A 407 28.34 14.78 -37.83
CA HIS A 407 29.50 14.00 -37.42
C HIS A 407 29.05 12.89 -36.48
N ILE A 408 29.47 11.66 -36.77
CA ILE A 408 29.18 10.47 -35.96
C ILE A 408 30.52 9.82 -35.64
N PHE A 409 30.79 9.55 -34.37
CA PHE A 409 31.95 8.74 -33.97
C PHE A 409 31.98 7.42 -34.76
N ASP A 410 33.17 6.99 -35.18
CA ASP A 410 33.33 5.59 -35.57
C ASP A 410 33.31 4.68 -34.33
N LYS A 411 32.99 3.41 -34.55
CA LYS A 411 32.82 2.43 -33.47
C LYS A 411 34.04 2.30 -32.56
N ASN A 412 35.25 2.31 -33.13
CA ASN A 412 36.46 2.13 -32.34
C ASN A 412 36.74 3.36 -31.47
N THR A 413 36.65 4.56 -32.05
CA THR A 413 36.80 5.82 -31.30
C THR A 413 35.79 5.93 -30.17
N PHE A 414 34.53 5.58 -30.44
CA PHE A 414 33.47 5.61 -29.45
C PHE A 414 33.74 4.64 -28.28
N GLU A 415 34.03 3.37 -28.56
CA GLU A 415 34.30 2.37 -27.51
C GLU A 415 35.54 2.72 -26.67
N LEU A 416 36.61 3.21 -27.30
CA LEU A 416 37.83 3.61 -26.60
C LEU A 416 37.64 4.88 -25.75
N SER A 417 36.79 5.79 -26.20
CA SER A 417 36.42 6.99 -25.44
C SER A 417 35.53 6.67 -24.23
N ILE A 418 34.68 5.64 -24.31
CA ILE A 418 33.95 5.09 -23.14
C ILE A 418 34.92 4.44 -22.16
N LEU A 419 35.82 3.61 -22.67
CA LEU A 419 36.79 2.85 -21.88
C LEU A 419 37.71 3.76 -21.04
N THR A 420 38.08 4.92 -21.57
CA THR A 420 38.88 5.94 -20.86
C THR A 420 38.08 6.90 -20.00
N GLY A 421 36.74 6.85 -20.06
CA GLY A 421 35.86 7.76 -19.33
C GLY A 421 35.71 9.14 -19.96
N ASN A 422 36.21 9.37 -21.18
CA ASN A 422 36.06 10.66 -21.87
C ASN A 422 34.63 10.95 -22.30
N ILE A 423 33.79 9.92 -22.44
CA ILE A 423 32.36 10.04 -22.75
C ILE A 423 31.52 9.65 -21.54
N ILE A 424 30.54 10.49 -21.20
CA ILE A 424 29.46 10.18 -20.27
C ILE A 424 28.24 9.78 -21.09
N ILE A 425 27.66 8.62 -20.81
CA ILE A 425 26.50 8.08 -21.53
C ILE A 425 25.30 8.06 -20.61
N ILE A 426 24.20 8.66 -21.06
CA ILE A 426 22.90 8.61 -20.38
C ILE A 426 21.90 7.96 -21.33
N ILE A 427 21.38 6.78 -20.99
CA ILE A 427 20.34 6.08 -21.76
C ILE A 427 19.02 6.16 -20.99
N ASP A 428 18.05 6.89 -21.55
CA ASP A 428 16.70 6.97 -21.03
C ASP A 428 15.79 5.91 -21.68
N GLY A 429 15.29 4.99 -20.86
CA GLY A 429 14.26 4.01 -21.23
C GLY A 429 14.79 2.67 -21.74
N LEU A 430 15.55 1.97 -20.91
CA LEU A 430 16.06 0.62 -21.21
C LEU A 430 14.93 -0.40 -21.37
N ASP A 431 13.85 -0.31 -20.59
CA ASP A 431 12.67 -1.17 -20.72
C ASP A 431 11.91 -0.91 -22.03
N GLU A 432 11.86 0.34 -22.49
CA GLU A 432 11.29 0.66 -23.79
C GLU A 432 12.16 0.14 -24.95
N LEU A 433 13.50 0.16 -24.83
CA LEU A 433 14.40 -0.47 -25.81
C LEU A 433 14.21 -1.98 -25.87
N SER A 434 14.16 -2.66 -24.72
CA SER A 434 13.87 -4.09 -24.66
C SER A 434 12.53 -4.43 -25.29
N SER A 435 11.52 -3.59 -25.11
CA SER A 435 10.23 -3.73 -25.79
C SER A 435 10.30 -3.54 -27.30
N LEU A 436 11.14 -2.61 -27.77
CA LEU A 436 11.18 -2.19 -29.16
C LEU A 436 11.85 -3.24 -30.05
N PHE A 437 12.90 -3.88 -29.53
CA PHE A 437 13.70 -4.84 -30.29
C PHE A 437 13.34 -6.30 -29.98
N GLY A 438 12.59 -6.57 -28.89
CA GLY A 438 12.21 -7.92 -28.49
C GLY A 438 13.42 -8.85 -28.39
N ASP A 439 13.35 -10.00 -29.05
CA ASP A 439 14.42 -11.01 -29.06
C ASP A 439 15.75 -10.52 -29.67
N LYS A 440 15.75 -9.38 -30.38
CA LYS A 440 16.95 -8.80 -31.01
C LYS A 440 17.77 -7.92 -30.06
N PHE A 441 17.32 -7.76 -28.82
CA PHE A 441 18.06 -7.06 -27.77
C PHE A 441 18.06 -7.86 -26.47
N ASN A 442 19.21 -8.45 -26.16
CA ASN A 442 19.42 -9.15 -24.91
C ASN A 442 20.05 -8.22 -23.86
N VAL A 443 19.28 -7.85 -22.84
CA VAL A 443 19.72 -6.93 -21.77
C VAL A 443 20.92 -7.49 -20.99
N LEU A 444 21.00 -8.81 -20.78
CA LEU A 444 22.10 -9.43 -20.05
C LEU A 444 23.40 -9.40 -20.86
N GLU A 445 23.32 -9.64 -22.17
CA GLU A 445 24.47 -9.48 -23.07
C GLU A 445 24.90 -8.02 -23.16
N PHE A 446 23.95 -7.09 -23.17
CA PHE A 446 24.23 -5.66 -23.11
C PHE A 446 24.98 -5.28 -21.82
N PHE A 447 24.54 -5.74 -20.64
CA PHE A 447 25.28 -5.53 -19.38
C PHE A 447 26.66 -6.18 -19.37
N LYS A 448 26.80 -7.37 -19.97
CA LYS A 448 28.10 -8.02 -20.16
C LYS A 448 29.03 -7.17 -21.01
N SER A 449 28.53 -6.53 -22.06
CA SER A 449 29.32 -5.63 -22.92
C SER A 449 29.85 -4.41 -22.14
N ILE A 450 29.01 -3.82 -21.28
CA ILE A 450 29.38 -2.69 -20.41
C ILE A 450 30.45 -3.11 -19.40
N ASN A 451 30.24 -4.25 -18.72
CA ASN A 451 31.18 -4.75 -17.73
C ASN A 451 32.54 -5.10 -18.37
N LYS A 452 32.55 -5.58 -19.63
CA LYS A 452 33.79 -5.84 -20.37
C LYS A 452 34.60 -4.55 -20.58
N LEU A 453 33.96 -3.45 -20.99
CA LEU A 453 34.63 -2.15 -21.14
C LEU A 453 35.17 -1.63 -19.79
N TYR A 454 34.39 -1.79 -18.72
CA TYR A 454 34.82 -1.39 -17.37
C TYR A 454 36.04 -2.17 -16.89
N ASN A 455 36.12 -3.48 -17.16
CA ASN A 455 37.24 -4.31 -16.72
C ASN A 455 38.59 -3.99 -17.39
N GLU A 456 38.62 -3.15 -18.44
CA GLU A 456 39.87 -2.74 -19.09
C GLU A 456 40.62 -1.62 -18.34
N LEU A 457 39.93 -0.54 -17.96
CA LEU A 457 40.52 0.61 -17.25
C LEU A 457 39.75 1.10 -16.01
N GLY A 458 38.52 0.65 -15.78
CA GLY A 458 37.72 1.04 -14.62
C GLY A 458 37.16 2.48 -14.65
N ALA A 459 37.09 3.10 -15.83
CA ALA A 459 36.75 4.52 -15.98
C ALA A 459 35.39 4.78 -16.66
N THR A 460 34.57 3.75 -16.88
CA THR A 460 33.28 3.91 -17.59
C THR A 460 32.29 4.75 -16.80
N ARG A 461 31.50 5.59 -17.51
CA ARG A 461 30.55 6.53 -16.93
C ARG A 461 29.21 6.45 -17.64
N ILE A 462 28.41 5.48 -17.21
CA ILE A 462 27.15 5.14 -17.87
C ILE A 462 26.01 5.22 -16.85
N LEU A 463 24.95 5.97 -17.20
CA LEU A 463 23.69 6.03 -16.48
C LEU A 463 22.58 5.45 -17.35
N LEU A 464 21.81 4.53 -16.79
CA LEU A 464 20.66 3.91 -17.42
C LEU A 464 19.39 4.28 -16.65
N THR A 465 18.25 4.39 -17.31
CA THR A 465 16.95 4.42 -16.64
C THR A 465 16.07 3.26 -17.10
N SER A 466 15.26 2.74 -16.20
CA SER A 466 14.29 1.68 -16.51
C SER A 466 13.10 1.71 -15.58
N ARG A 467 11.98 1.11 -15.99
CA ARG A 467 10.95 0.61 -15.06
C ARG A 467 11.48 -0.59 -14.28
N GLU A 468 10.82 -0.90 -13.17
CA GLU A 468 11.12 -2.07 -12.36
C GLU A 468 10.74 -3.33 -13.14
N SER A 469 11.68 -4.27 -13.24
CA SER A 469 11.54 -5.51 -14.01
C SER A 469 12.33 -6.64 -13.36
N SER A 470 11.99 -7.89 -13.72
CA SER A 470 12.63 -9.09 -13.17
C SER A 470 14.14 -9.17 -13.44
N PHE A 471 14.60 -8.67 -14.59
CA PHE A 471 16.02 -8.65 -14.96
C PHE A 471 16.84 -7.57 -14.23
N LEU A 472 16.21 -6.76 -13.37
CA LEU A 472 16.85 -5.73 -12.55
C LEU A 472 16.85 -6.07 -11.05
N SER A 473 16.88 -7.38 -10.75
CA SER A 473 17.14 -7.86 -9.40
C SER A 473 18.55 -7.46 -8.93
N GLU A 474 18.72 -7.31 -7.62
CA GLU A 474 20.02 -6.90 -7.06
C GLU A 474 21.12 -7.93 -7.36
N ASP A 475 20.78 -9.23 -7.38
CA ASP A 475 21.72 -10.31 -7.70
C ASP A 475 22.28 -10.16 -9.11
N ILE A 476 21.41 -9.97 -10.11
CA ILE A 476 21.82 -9.80 -11.51
C ILE A 476 22.68 -8.56 -11.67
N LEU A 477 22.26 -7.42 -11.10
CA LEU A 477 23.01 -6.17 -11.22
C LEU A 477 24.38 -6.24 -10.53
N SER A 478 24.47 -6.94 -9.40
CA SER A 478 25.73 -7.15 -8.70
C SER A 478 26.73 -7.97 -9.51
N ASN A 479 26.28 -8.97 -10.28
CA ASN A 479 27.12 -9.79 -11.16
C ASN A 479 27.81 -8.96 -12.27
N TYR A 480 27.18 -7.88 -12.72
CA TYR A 480 27.75 -6.98 -13.74
C TYR A 480 28.33 -5.69 -13.15
N ASN A 481 28.43 -5.60 -11.82
CA ASN A 481 28.93 -4.43 -11.10
C ASN A 481 28.14 -3.14 -11.41
N ILE A 482 26.81 -3.26 -11.52
CA ILE A 482 25.90 -2.13 -11.81
C ILE A 482 25.26 -1.64 -10.52
N LYS A 483 25.28 -0.32 -10.30
CA LYS A 483 24.70 0.33 -9.13
C LYS A 483 23.22 0.64 -9.35
N LYS A 484 22.34 0.22 -8.45
CA LYS A 484 20.87 0.45 -8.54
C LYS A 484 20.41 1.61 -7.65
N TYR A 485 19.72 2.57 -8.23
CA TYR A 485 19.01 3.66 -7.56
C TYR A 485 17.50 3.52 -7.72
N LYS A 486 16.74 4.00 -6.71
CA LYS A 486 15.28 4.11 -6.79
C LYS A 486 14.85 5.57 -6.72
N LEU A 487 14.02 6.00 -7.66
CA LEU A 487 13.46 7.35 -7.72
C LEU A 487 12.08 7.37 -7.04
N LEU A 488 11.87 8.32 -6.12
CA LEU A 488 10.73 8.28 -5.20
C LEU A 488 9.57 9.24 -5.50
N GLY A 489 9.63 10.05 -6.57
CA GLY A 489 8.59 11.04 -6.86
C GLY A 489 8.64 12.24 -5.91
N PHE A 490 7.52 12.98 -5.83
CA PHE A 490 7.40 14.19 -5.01
C PHE A 490 6.82 13.89 -3.64
N ASP A 491 7.41 14.48 -2.60
CA ASP A 491 6.75 14.71 -1.33
C ASP A 491 5.96 16.04 -1.41
N ILE A 492 5.19 16.36 -0.36
CA ILE A 492 4.36 17.57 -0.31
C ILE A 492 5.21 18.83 -0.53
N ASP A 493 6.40 18.90 0.06
CA ASP A 493 7.31 20.04 -0.10
C ASP A 493 7.75 20.22 -1.58
N LYS A 494 8.11 19.14 -2.27
CA LYS A 494 8.47 19.18 -3.69
C LYS A 494 7.27 19.48 -4.57
N CYS A 495 6.08 18.96 -4.25
CA CYS A 495 4.83 19.34 -4.92
C CYS A 495 4.63 20.86 -4.82
N GLN A 496 4.78 21.44 -3.62
CA GLN A 496 4.65 22.87 -3.41
C GLN A 496 5.70 23.67 -4.20
N ARG A 497 6.96 23.20 -4.27
CA ARG A 497 7.99 23.83 -5.11
C ARG A 497 7.66 23.78 -6.60
N TYR A 498 7.15 22.65 -7.09
CA TYR A 498 6.72 22.50 -8.48
C TYR A 498 5.57 23.45 -8.80
N LEU A 499 4.53 23.48 -7.95
CA LEU A 499 3.36 24.35 -8.12
C LEU A 499 3.74 25.84 -8.04
N ASN A 500 4.63 26.23 -7.13
CA ASN A 500 5.14 27.60 -7.04
C ASN A 500 5.85 28.03 -8.32
N ARG A 501 6.59 27.13 -8.99
CA ARG A 501 7.25 27.42 -10.27
C ARG A 501 6.24 27.54 -11.40
N ARG A 502 5.29 26.60 -11.48
CA ARG A 502 4.28 26.54 -12.54
C ARG A 502 3.32 27.71 -12.49
N PHE A 503 2.81 28.04 -11.31
CA PHE A 503 1.85 29.13 -11.12
C PHE A 503 2.50 30.47 -10.75
N ASN A 504 3.82 30.63 -10.97
CA ASN A 504 4.54 31.81 -10.49
C ASN A 504 3.97 33.13 -11.04
N ASP A 505 3.54 33.10 -12.30
CA ASP A 505 3.07 34.27 -13.05
C ASP A 505 1.56 34.51 -12.89
N TYR A 506 0.86 33.67 -12.13
CA TYR A 506 -0.57 33.81 -11.85
C TYR A 506 -0.82 34.68 -10.62
N ILE A 507 -1.72 35.66 -10.76
CA ILE A 507 -2.06 36.63 -9.71
C ILE A 507 -2.62 35.94 -8.45
N ASN A 508 -3.39 34.86 -8.63
CA ASN A 508 -4.08 34.16 -7.53
C ASN A 508 -3.31 32.95 -6.98
N LYS A 509 -2.00 32.81 -7.25
CA LYS A 509 -1.24 31.58 -6.93
C LYS A 509 -1.35 31.15 -5.45
N ASP A 510 -1.41 32.11 -4.54
CA ASP A 510 -1.50 31.85 -3.10
C ASP A 510 -2.83 31.20 -2.70
N ASP A 511 -3.89 31.37 -3.50
CA ASP A 511 -5.17 30.69 -3.34
C ASP A 511 -5.26 29.36 -4.10
N VAL A 512 -4.55 29.25 -5.24
CA VAL A 512 -4.57 28.07 -6.12
C VAL A 512 -3.77 26.92 -5.53
N ILE A 513 -2.53 27.19 -5.11
CA ILE A 513 -1.58 26.15 -4.69
C ILE A 513 -2.12 25.33 -3.51
N PRO A 514 -2.69 25.92 -2.44
CA PRO A 514 -3.27 25.14 -1.34
C PRO A 514 -4.43 24.24 -1.77
N LYS A 515 -5.23 24.67 -2.76
CA LYS A 515 -6.36 23.88 -3.27
C LYS A 515 -5.88 22.67 -4.06
N ILE A 516 -4.89 22.84 -4.93
CA ILE A 516 -4.29 21.73 -5.66
C ILE A 516 -3.62 20.74 -4.71
N ILE A 517 -2.91 21.23 -3.68
CA ILE A 517 -2.32 20.36 -2.64
C ILE A 517 -3.41 19.57 -1.92
N LYS A 518 -4.49 20.21 -1.50
CA LYS A 518 -5.63 19.52 -0.86
C LYS A 518 -6.22 18.44 -1.78
N LEU A 519 -6.37 18.73 -3.08
CA LEU A 519 -6.84 17.72 -4.05
C LEU A 519 -5.88 16.53 -4.15
N ILE A 520 -4.58 16.79 -4.21
CA ILE A 520 -3.53 15.77 -4.21
C ILE A 520 -3.62 14.88 -2.96
N GLU A 521 -3.79 15.48 -1.78
CA GLU A 521 -3.93 14.76 -0.51
C GLU A 521 -5.21 13.90 -0.44
N THR A 522 -6.29 14.35 -1.10
CA THR A 522 -7.55 13.59 -1.17
C THR A 522 -7.59 12.55 -2.30
N CYS A 523 -6.61 12.56 -3.22
CA CYS A 523 -6.60 11.68 -4.38
C CYS A 523 -6.29 10.24 -3.96
N ALA A 524 -7.14 9.29 -4.34
CA ALA A 524 -6.97 7.88 -3.98
C ALA A 524 -5.68 7.24 -4.57
N LEU A 525 -5.05 7.91 -5.55
CA LEU A 525 -3.81 7.49 -6.19
C LEU A 525 -2.54 8.02 -5.46
N SER A 526 -2.67 8.79 -4.37
CA SER A 526 -1.53 9.20 -3.53
C SER A 526 -1.08 8.04 -2.64
N GLY A 527 0.01 7.37 -3.00
CA GLY A 527 0.58 6.26 -2.23
C GLY A 527 1.33 6.75 -0.98
N GLY A 528 0.61 7.04 0.10
CA GLY A 528 1.19 7.56 1.35
C GLY A 528 1.72 8.99 1.20
N ASN A 529 2.88 9.31 1.78
CA ASN A 529 3.45 10.67 1.79
C ASN A 529 4.10 11.12 0.47
N ARG A 530 3.97 10.33 -0.62
CA ARG A 530 4.62 10.62 -1.90
C ARG A 530 3.67 10.44 -3.09
N VAL A 531 3.83 11.32 -4.07
CA VAL A 531 2.95 11.46 -5.23
C VAL A 531 3.78 11.36 -6.50
N ILE A 532 3.23 10.72 -7.52
CA ILE A 532 3.86 10.64 -8.83
C ILE A 532 3.80 12.03 -9.48
N PRO A 533 4.93 12.63 -9.92
CA PRO A 533 4.96 13.96 -10.54
C PRO A 533 3.98 14.14 -11.70
N PHE A 534 3.76 13.09 -12.50
CA PHE A 534 2.73 13.09 -13.56
C PHE A 534 1.32 13.42 -13.06
N PHE A 535 0.93 13.00 -11.86
CA PHE A 535 -0.39 13.35 -11.31
C PHE A 535 -0.46 14.84 -10.98
N VAL A 536 0.60 15.39 -10.39
CA VAL A 536 0.68 16.82 -10.09
C VAL A 536 0.60 17.65 -11.38
N ASP A 537 1.26 17.18 -12.45
CA ASP A 537 1.23 17.80 -13.78
C ASP A 537 -0.18 17.81 -14.38
N VAL A 538 -0.86 16.65 -14.42
CA VAL A 538 -2.22 16.54 -14.95
C VAL A 538 -3.21 17.41 -14.16
N LEU A 539 -3.13 17.39 -12.83
CA LEU A 539 -3.98 18.24 -11.98
C LEU A 539 -3.75 19.73 -12.21
N SER A 540 -2.50 20.12 -12.41
CA SER A 540 -2.15 21.50 -12.69
C SER A 540 -2.69 21.94 -14.06
N THR A 541 -2.56 21.10 -15.09
CA THR A 541 -3.12 21.37 -16.42
C THR A 541 -4.64 21.49 -16.38
N ILE A 542 -5.32 20.56 -15.71
CA ILE A 542 -6.79 20.62 -15.52
C ILE A 542 -7.19 21.95 -14.86
N TYR A 543 -6.42 22.41 -13.88
CA TYR A 543 -6.69 23.69 -13.22
C TYR A 543 -6.50 24.89 -14.17
N GLU A 544 -5.41 24.90 -14.94
CA GLU A 544 -5.09 25.96 -15.91
C GLU A 544 -6.18 26.08 -16.99
N ASP A 545 -6.64 24.96 -17.55
CA ASP A 545 -7.69 24.93 -18.57
C ASP A 545 -9.01 25.54 -18.05
N ASN A 546 -9.37 25.24 -16.79
CA ASN A 546 -10.58 25.78 -16.16
C ASN A 546 -10.51 27.30 -15.90
N MET A 547 -9.34 27.82 -15.51
CA MET A 547 -9.14 29.26 -15.30
C MET A 547 -9.27 30.06 -16.60
N ASN A 548 -8.73 29.51 -17.70
CA ASN A 548 -8.85 30.13 -19.03
C ASN A 548 -10.30 30.15 -19.55
N GLY A 549 -11.17 29.30 -19.01
CA GLY A 549 -12.60 29.21 -19.32
C GLY A 549 -13.52 30.20 -18.59
N GLY A 550 -12.98 31.10 -17.74
CA GLY A 550 -13.75 32.20 -17.13
C GLY A 550 -14.63 31.83 -15.91
N GLY A 551 -14.40 30.67 -15.29
CA GLY A 551 -15.12 30.26 -14.07
C GLY A 551 -14.55 30.91 -12.80
N GLU A 552 -15.32 31.78 -12.15
CA GLU A 552 -14.93 32.41 -10.86
C GLU A 552 -15.04 31.45 -9.66
N ASN A 553 -15.74 30.31 -9.79
CA ASN A 553 -15.90 29.31 -8.73
C ASN A 553 -14.92 28.15 -8.88
N ILE A 554 -14.16 27.91 -7.80
CA ILE A 554 -13.09 26.91 -7.71
C ILE A 554 -13.63 25.50 -7.38
N ASP A 555 -14.85 25.16 -7.82
CA ASP A 555 -15.33 23.77 -7.84
C ASP A 555 -14.78 23.08 -9.10
N ILE A 556 -13.47 22.82 -9.06
CA ILE A 556 -12.53 22.47 -10.15
C ILE A 556 -12.95 21.28 -11.06
N LEU A 557 -14.01 20.55 -10.73
CA LEU A 557 -14.34 19.25 -11.36
C LEU A 557 -15.70 19.16 -12.04
N LEU A 558 -16.61 20.12 -11.83
CA LEU A 558 -17.99 19.99 -12.31
C LEU A 558 -18.18 20.38 -13.79
N ASN A 559 -17.18 20.97 -14.44
CA ASN A 559 -17.27 21.48 -15.82
C ASN A 559 -16.38 20.74 -16.83
N GLN A 560 -15.77 19.61 -16.47
CA GLN A 560 -15.01 18.81 -17.44
C GLN A 560 -15.97 18.12 -18.42
N GLU A 561 -15.58 18.03 -19.70
CA GLU A 561 -16.32 17.21 -20.67
C GLU A 561 -16.46 15.78 -20.14
N PRO A 562 -17.66 15.18 -20.23
CA PRO A 562 -17.89 13.85 -19.72
C PRO A 562 -17.00 12.85 -20.45
N LEU A 563 -16.39 11.95 -19.69
CA LEU A 563 -15.60 10.85 -20.26
C LEU A 563 -16.46 10.00 -21.21
N PRO A 564 -15.87 9.39 -22.26
CA PRO A 564 -16.60 8.63 -23.28
C PRO A 564 -17.06 7.24 -22.79
N TYR A 565 -17.09 7.01 -21.48
CA TYR A 565 -17.56 5.78 -20.82
C TYR A 565 -18.26 6.14 -19.51
N TYR A 566 -19.18 5.26 -19.06
CA TYR A 566 -19.96 5.50 -17.85
C TYR A 566 -19.07 5.54 -16.60
N SER A 567 -19.06 6.67 -15.92
CA SER A 567 -18.25 6.94 -14.72
C SER A 567 -18.91 8.01 -13.86
N LEU A 568 -18.37 8.27 -12.66
CA LEU A 568 -18.81 9.39 -11.84
C LEU A 568 -18.35 10.75 -12.38
N ASN A 569 -17.52 10.75 -13.43
CA ASN A 569 -16.84 11.95 -13.95
C ASN A 569 -16.09 12.71 -12.84
N SER A 570 -15.52 11.96 -11.91
CA SER A 570 -14.75 12.45 -10.77
C SER A 570 -13.28 12.63 -11.14
N LEU A 571 -12.51 13.26 -10.25
CA LEU A 571 -11.08 13.47 -10.43
C LEU A 571 -10.32 12.16 -10.72
N ASN A 572 -10.68 11.09 -10.00
CA ASN A 572 -10.03 9.80 -10.16
C ASN A 572 -10.32 9.20 -11.55
N ASP A 573 -11.53 9.40 -12.08
CA ASP A 573 -11.90 8.94 -13.42
C ASP A 573 -11.04 9.61 -14.49
N HIS A 574 -10.90 10.94 -14.43
CA HIS A 574 -10.07 11.70 -15.36
C HIS A 574 -8.58 11.39 -15.23
N LEU A 575 -8.07 11.19 -14.02
CA LEU A 575 -6.68 10.78 -13.80
C LEU A 575 -6.39 9.39 -14.38
N ILE A 576 -7.29 8.43 -14.16
CA ILE A 576 -7.16 7.07 -14.70
C ILE A 576 -7.23 7.13 -16.24
N ALA A 577 -8.16 7.88 -16.82
CA ALA A 577 -8.22 8.09 -18.26
C ALA A 577 -6.91 8.66 -18.83
N ALA A 578 -6.37 9.71 -18.20
CA ALA A 578 -5.11 10.33 -18.61
C ALA A 578 -3.91 9.37 -18.53
N ILE A 579 -3.89 8.45 -17.55
CA ILE A 579 -2.89 7.38 -17.47
C ILE A 579 -2.99 6.46 -18.68
N PHE A 580 -4.18 5.96 -19.00
CA PHE A 580 -4.37 5.05 -20.12
C PHE A 580 -4.07 5.72 -21.47
N GLU A 581 -4.48 6.98 -21.65
CA GLU A 581 -4.19 7.75 -22.86
C GLU A 581 -2.68 7.98 -23.04
N ARG A 582 -1.98 8.31 -21.96
CA ARG A 582 -0.53 8.46 -21.97
C ARG A 582 0.18 7.15 -22.29
N GLU A 583 -0.22 6.03 -21.68
CA GLU A 583 0.40 4.74 -21.96
C GLU A 583 0.08 4.27 -23.39
N LYS A 584 -1.08 4.63 -23.95
CA LYS A 584 -1.38 4.44 -25.39
C LYS A 584 -0.37 5.18 -26.25
N LYS A 585 -0.08 6.45 -25.97
CA LYS A 585 0.90 7.23 -26.73
C LYS A 585 2.32 6.68 -26.60
N ARG A 586 2.71 6.20 -25.41
CA ARG A 586 4.06 5.68 -25.12
C ARG A 586 4.32 4.29 -25.69
N HIS A 587 3.39 3.36 -25.51
CA HIS A 587 3.56 1.96 -25.94
C HIS A 587 2.89 1.64 -27.28
N ARG A 588 2.08 2.56 -27.82
CA ARG A 588 1.37 2.44 -29.10
C ARG A 588 0.68 1.08 -29.27
N PHE A 589 -0.07 0.67 -28.27
CA PHE A 589 -0.96 -0.47 -28.46
C PHE A 589 -2.07 -0.12 -29.46
N SER A 590 -2.51 -1.13 -30.21
CA SER A 590 -3.40 -1.01 -31.37
C SER A 590 -4.83 -0.60 -31.03
N ILE A 591 -5.24 -0.85 -29.78
CA ILE A 591 -6.56 -0.52 -29.28
C ILE A 591 -6.64 0.92 -28.73
N SER A 592 -7.84 1.47 -28.68
CA SER A 592 -8.12 2.71 -27.97
C SER A 592 -7.86 2.58 -26.47
N TYR A 593 -7.71 3.71 -25.79
CA TYR A 593 -7.54 3.69 -24.34
C TYR A 593 -8.84 3.25 -23.64
N ILE A 594 -9.99 3.45 -24.29
CA ILE A 594 -11.31 3.01 -23.82
C ILE A 594 -11.39 1.49 -23.86
N GLU A 595 -11.01 0.87 -24.99
CA GLU A 595 -10.95 -0.59 -25.10
C GLU A 595 -9.97 -1.21 -24.09
N MET A 596 -8.88 -0.51 -23.74
CA MET A 596 -7.98 -0.96 -22.68
C MET A 596 -8.64 -0.88 -21.29
N ILE A 597 -9.45 0.15 -21.02
CA ILE A 597 -10.26 0.23 -19.80
C ILE A 597 -11.29 -0.92 -19.77
N ASP A 598 -11.91 -1.24 -20.90
CA ASP A 598 -12.83 -2.38 -21.04
C ASP A 598 -12.13 -3.70 -20.72
N LEU A 599 -10.92 -3.91 -21.25
CA LEU A 599 -10.12 -5.07 -20.93
C LEU A 599 -9.79 -5.15 -19.42
N PHE A 600 -9.48 -4.03 -18.77
CA PHE A 600 -9.25 -3.99 -17.32
C PHE A 600 -10.52 -4.31 -16.53
N LYS A 601 -11.69 -3.82 -16.94
CA LYS A 601 -12.99 -4.21 -16.33
C LYS A 601 -13.21 -5.71 -16.44
N MET A 602 -12.96 -6.30 -17.61
CA MET A 602 -13.14 -7.74 -17.82
C MET A 602 -12.18 -8.57 -16.95
N LEU A 603 -10.88 -8.23 -16.95
CA LEU A 603 -9.89 -8.88 -16.08
C LEU A 603 -10.28 -8.77 -14.60
N ASN A 604 -10.82 -7.62 -14.19
CA ASN A 604 -11.28 -7.38 -12.82
C ASN A 604 -12.50 -8.26 -12.46
N GLN A 605 -13.44 -8.44 -13.40
CA GLN A 605 -14.63 -9.27 -13.20
C GLN A 605 -14.28 -10.76 -13.14
N ASP A 606 -13.42 -11.23 -14.04
CA ASP A 606 -13.08 -12.64 -14.19
C ASP A 606 -12.14 -13.13 -13.08
N PHE A 607 -11.17 -12.29 -12.69
CA PHE A 607 -10.05 -12.71 -11.84
C PHE A 607 -9.89 -11.89 -10.54
N GLY A 608 -10.63 -10.80 -10.36
CA GLY A 608 -10.59 -9.97 -9.15
C GLY A 608 -9.39 -9.02 -9.08
N GLU A 609 -8.83 -8.84 -7.88
CA GLU A 609 -7.76 -7.87 -7.59
C GLU A 609 -6.34 -8.32 -8.02
N SER A 610 -6.17 -9.61 -8.30
CA SER A 610 -4.88 -10.22 -8.63
C SER A 610 -5.01 -11.26 -9.71
N TRP A 611 -4.12 -11.23 -10.70
CA TRP A 611 -4.16 -12.05 -11.90
C TRP A 611 -2.87 -12.84 -12.04
N THR A 612 -2.94 -14.02 -12.64
CA THR A 612 -1.74 -14.75 -13.10
C THR A 612 -1.33 -14.22 -14.46
N MET A 613 -0.04 -14.31 -14.83
CA MET A 613 0.40 -13.90 -16.17
C MET A 613 -0.34 -14.67 -17.27
N LYS A 614 -0.56 -15.96 -17.04
CA LYS A 614 -1.29 -16.85 -17.94
C LYS A 614 -2.72 -16.35 -18.20
N ASN A 615 -3.46 -15.97 -17.16
CA ASN A 615 -4.83 -15.47 -17.30
C ASN A 615 -4.87 -14.23 -18.20
N VAL A 616 -3.96 -13.27 -17.98
CA VAL A 616 -3.91 -12.04 -18.76
C VAL A 616 -3.49 -12.31 -20.22
N GLU A 617 -2.53 -13.20 -20.44
CA GLU A 617 -2.08 -13.59 -21.78
C GLU A 617 -3.20 -14.31 -22.56
N GLU A 618 -3.93 -15.23 -21.93
CA GLU A 618 -5.05 -15.95 -22.55
C GLU A 618 -6.20 -14.98 -22.89
N THR A 619 -6.64 -14.14 -21.95
CA THR A 619 -7.72 -13.17 -22.19
C THR A 619 -7.36 -12.18 -23.31
N SER A 620 -6.14 -11.63 -23.29
CA SER A 620 -5.70 -10.69 -24.34
C SER A 620 -5.55 -11.36 -25.72
N THR A 621 -5.09 -12.61 -25.76
CA THR A 621 -4.98 -13.38 -27.01
C THR A 621 -6.35 -13.77 -27.56
N LEU A 622 -7.30 -14.13 -26.70
CA LEU A 622 -8.67 -14.47 -27.11
C LEU A 622 -9.43 -13.26 -27.67
N MET A 623 -9.21 -12.06 -27.13
CA MET A 623 -9.91 -10.86 -27.59
C MET A 623 -9.31 -10.19 -28.82
N TYR A 624 -7.98 -10.23 -28.94
CA TYR A 624 -7.25 -9.44 -29.93
C TYR A 624 -6.37 -10.28 -30.86
N ASP A 625 -6.55 -11.61 -30.87
CA ASP A 625 -5.88 -12.57 -31.74
C ASP A 625 -4.36 -12.33 -31.84
N ARG A 626 -3.89 -11.99 -33.04
CA ARG A 626 -2.48 -11.77 -33.38
C ARG A 626 -1.84 -10.60 -32.61
N GLN A 627 -2.65 -9.67 -32.11
CA GLN A 627 -2.18 -8.50 -31.35
C GLN A 627 -2.20 -8.74 -29.84
N GLY A 628 -2.85 -9.80 -29.37
CA GLY A 628 -3.01 -10.08 -27.93
C GLY A 628 -1.70 -10.14 -27.17
N LYS A 629 -0.68 -10.79 -27.74
CA LYS A 629 0.66 -10.87 -27.13
C LYS A 629 1.31 -9.49 -26.90
N HIS A 630 1.15 -8.55 -27.84
CA HIS A 630 1.65 -7.19 -27.68
C HIS A 630 0.87 -6.42 -26.61
N ILE A 631 -0.46 -6.58 -26.59
CA ILE A 631 -1.33 -5.97 -25.58
C ILE A 631 -1.00 -6.48 -24.19
N TYR A 632 -0.79 -7.79 -24.02
CA TYR A 632 -0.31 -8.42 -22.79
C TYR A 632 0.98 -7.76 -22.27
N GLU A 633 1.98 -7.57 -23.13
CA GLU A 633 3.23 -6.88 -22.76
C GLU A 633 3.00 -5.42 -22.34
N CYS A 634 2.01 -4.74 -22.93
CA CYS A 634 1.63 -3.38 -22.55
C CYS A 634 0.92 -3.33 -21.19
N ILE A 635 0.02 -4.28 -20.91
CA ILE A 635 -0.69 -4.38 -19.62
C ILE A 635 0.32 -4.50 -18.48
N LYS A 636 1.31 -5.38 -18.60
CA LYS A 636 2.36 -5.56 -17.58
C LYS A 636 3.13 -4.29 -17.24
N LYS A 637 3.16 -3.31 -18.14
CA LYS A 637 3.88 -2.04 -17.96
C LYS A 637 3.00 -0.94 -17.38
N ASN A 638 1.69 -1.15 -17.28
CA ASN A 638 0.75 -0.13 -16.82
C ASN A 638 1.09 0.30 -15.37
N PRO A 639 1.19 1.62 -15.09
CA PRO A 639 1.59 2.12 -13.77
C PRO A 639 0.56 1.85 -12.65
N LEU A 640 -0.66 1.42 -12.98
CA LEU A 640 -1.68 1.00 -12.02
C LEU A 640 -1.46 -0.42 -11.49
N LEU A 641 -0.47 -1.15 -12.02
CA LEU A 641 -0.21 -2.54 -11.68
C LEU A 641 1.19 -2.73 -11.06
N VAL A 642 1.30 -3.78 -10.25
CA VAL A 642 2.56 -4.31 -9.72
C VAL A 642 2.71 -5.74 -10.22
N VAL A 643 3.84 -6.02 -10.87
CA VAL A 643 4.17 -7.36 -11.37
C VAL A 643 5.20 -7.98 -10.42
N SER A 644 4.90 -9.17 -9.90
CA SER A 644 5.74 -9.89 -8.95
C SER A 644 5.72 -11.39 -9.26
N GLY A 645 6.84 -11.92 -9.75
CA GLY A 645 6.92 -13.31 -10.21
C GLY A 645 5.91 -13.56 -11.32
N ASP A 646 5.01 -14.52 -11.11
CA ASP A 646 3.93 -14.89 -12.04
C ASP A 646 2.60 -14.16 -11.75
N THR A 647 2.59 -13.20 -10.83
CA THR A 647 1.38 -12.49 -10.41
C THR A 647 1.40 -11.02 -10.80
N ILE A 648 0.24 -10.52 -11.22
CA ILE A 648 -0.03 -9.12 -11.54
C ILE A 648 -1.11 -8.66 -10.57
N LYS A 649 -0.88 -7.59 -9.81
CA LYS A 649 -1.85 -7.05 -8.85
C LYS A 649 -2.07 -5.58 -9.07
N TYR A 650 -3.22 -5.06 -8.65
CA TYR A 650 -3.39 -3.61 -8.56
C TYR A 650 -2.39 -3.00 -7.57
N LYS A 651 -1.88 -1.83 -7.95
CA LYS A 651 -0.99 -1.04 -7.11
C LYS A 651 -1.72 -0.33 -5.98
N TYR A 652 -2.99 0.03 -6.19
CA TYR A 652 -3.81 0.77 -5.23
C TYR A 652 -5.08 -0.02 -4.93
N ASP A 653 -5.40 -0.17 -3.65
CA ASP A 653 -6.47 -1.06 -3.16
C ASP A 653 -7.86 -0.68 -3.70
N PHE A 654 -8.11 0.61 -3.94
CA PHE A 654 -9.41 1.08 -4.44
C PHE A 654 -9.69 0.69 -5.90
N LEU A 655 -8.67 0.31 -6.68
CA LEU A 655 -8.83 0.06 -8.12
C LEU A 655 -9.78 -1.11 -8.41
N HIS A 656 -9.78 -2.13 -7.55
CA HIS A 656 -10.70 -3.26 -7.71
C HIS A 656 -12.17 -2.80 -7.67
N SER A 657 -12.53 -2.02 -6.64
CA SER A 657 -13.88 -1.47 -6.49
C SER A 657 -14.21 -0.39 -7.53
N TYR A 658 -13.20 0.37 -7.97
CA TYR A 658 -13.35 1.34 -9.06
C TYR A 658 -13.80 0.64 -10.35
N PHE A 659 -13.07 -0.38 -10.80
CA PHE A 659 -13.43 -1.11 -12.03
C PHE A 659 -14.75 -1.88 -11.88
N ASN A 660 -15.08 -2.41 -10.70
CA ASN A 660 -16.40 -2.99 -10.43
C ASN A 660 -17.52 -1.96 -10.59
N SER A 661 -17.31 -0.72 -10.12
CA SER A 661 -18.29 0.36 -10.22
C SER A 661 -18.52 0.76 -11.68
N LEU A 662 -17.45 0.90 -12.47
CA LEU A 662 -17.57 1.17 -13.92
C LEU A 662 -18.35 0.06 -14.65
N SER A 663 -18.05 -1.21 -14.35
CA SER A 663 -18.80 -2.34 -14.90
C SER A 663 -20.28 -2.31 -14.53
N LEU A 664 -20.61 -1.93 -13.29
CA LEU A 664 -21.99 -1.80 -12.83
C LEU A 664 -22.72 -0.65 -13.52
N PHE A 665 -22.07 0.51 -13.71
CA PHE A 665 -22.66 1.63 -14.44
C PHE A 665 -22.98 1.23 -15.88
N GLU A 666 -22.03 0.61 -16.59
CA GLU A 666 -22.25 0.16 -17.95
C GLU A 666 -23.35 -0.89 -18.05
N LEU A 667 -23.39 -1.85 -17.11
CA LEU A 667 -24.38 -2.92 -17.12
C LEU A 667 -25.81 -2.39 -16.93
N LEU A 668 -25.99 -1.42 -16.03
CA LEU A 668 -27.30 -0.79 -15.79
C LEU A 668 -27.73 0.12 -16.94
N GLU A 669 -26.81 0.90 -17.50
CA GLU A 669 -27.13 1.82 -18.61
C GLU A 669 -27.31 1.10 -19.96
N SER A 670 -26.59 0.00 -20.19
CA SER A 670 -26.67 -0.75 -21.45
C SER A 670 -27.89 -1.68 -21.56
N ASN A 671 -28.65 -1.86 -20.47
CA ASN A 671 -29.82 -2.73 -20.38
C ASN A 671 -29.58 -4.16 -20.91
N ARG A 672 -28.32 -4.64 -20.88
CA ARG A 672 -27.95 -5.97 -21.38
C ARG A 672 -28.40 -7.03 -20.38
N LYS A 673 -29.26 -7.93 -20.82
CA LYS A 673 -29.66 -9.14 -20.09
C LYS A 673 -28.49 -10.13 -20.04
N SER A 674 -27.55 -9.93 -19.12
CA SER A 674 -26.49 -10.90 -18.86
C SER A 674 -26.91 -11.88 -17.76
N SER A 675 -26.49 -13.14 -17.87
CA SER A 675 -26.64 -14.14 -16.81
C SER A 675 -25.82 -13.80 -15.56
N GLU A 676 -24.87 -12.88 -15.66
CA GLU A 676 -23.96 -12.47 -14.58
C GLU A 676 -24.50 -11.32 -13.74
N LEU A 677 -25.53 -10.61 -14.23
CA LEU A 677 -26.18 -9.49 -13.56
C LEU A 677 -26.57 -9.79 -12.09
N PRO A 678 -27.20 -10.93 -11.74
CA PRO A 678 -27.50 -11.24 -10.34
C PRO A 678 -26.25 -11.48 -9.50
N ILE A 679 -25.15 -11.96 -10.10
CA ILE A 679 -23.91 -12.22 -9.38
C ILE A 679 -23.26 -10.90 -8.97
N ILE A 680 -23.19 -9.93 -9.89
CA ILE A 680 -22.55 -8.64 -9.63
C ILE A 680 -23.41 -7.80 -8.67
N LEU A 681 -24.72 -7.70 -8.90
CA LEU A 681 -25.63 -6.93 -8.03
C LEU A 681 -25.71 -7.51 -6.60
N SER A 682 -25.62 -8.83 -6.43
CA SER A 682 -25.61 -9.44 -5.09
C SER A 682 -24.42 -9.01 -4.23
N LYS A 683 -23.29 -8.60 -4.85
CA LYS A 683 -22.08 -8.15 -4.14
C LYS A 683 -22.13 -6.67 -3.73
N ALA A 684 -22.94 -5.85 -4.41
CA ALA A 684 -23.10 -4.42 -4.13
C ALA A 684 -24.00 -4.15 -2.91
N ASN A 685 -23.54 -4.55 -1.72
CA ASN A 685 -24.27 -4.32 -0.47
C ASN A 685 -24.07 -2.89 0.07
N LYS A 686 -24.87 -2.48 1.07
CA LYS A 686 -24.85 -1.11 1.66
C LYS A 686 -23.47 -0.59 2.07
N ASP A 687 -22.58 -1.48 2.51
CA ASP A 687 -21.26 -1.12 3.02
C ASP A 687 -20.18 -1.08 1.92
N SER A 688 -20.48 -1.61 0.74
CA SER A 688 -19.58 -1.65 -0.41
C SER A 688 -19.36 -0.27 -1.03
N TYR A 689 -18.21 -0.09 -1.68
CA TYR A 689 -17.89 1.13 -2.43
C TYR A 689 -18.81 1.27 -3.64
N GLU A 690 -19.06 0.15 -4.31
CA GLU A 690 -19.90 0.03 -5.50
C GLU A 690 -21.32 0.55 -5.25
N PHE A 691 -21.92 0.20 -4.09
CA PHE A 691 -23.24 0.69 -3.71
C PHE A 691 -23.28 2.22 -3.50
N ARG A 692 -22.25 2.77 -2.83
CA ARG A 692 -22.15 4.23 -2.61
C ARG A 692 -21.96 4.98 -3.91
N ASP A 693 -21.15 4.44 -4.82
CA ASP A 693 -20.87 5.06 -6.10
C ASP A 693 -22.08 4.98 -7.05
N LEU A 694 -22.85 3.89 -7.03
CA LEU A 694 -24.15 3.82 -7.70
C LEU A 694 -25.14 4.88 -7.20
N ILE A 695 -25.22 5.09 -5.88
CA ILE A 695 -26.07 6.15 -5.32
C ILE A 695 -25.66 7.53 -5.86
N LYS A 696 -24.35 7.83 -5.89
CA LYS A 696 -23.85 9.09 -6.43
C LYS A 696 -24.18 9.23 -7.92
N PHE A 697 -23.94 8.18 -8.70
CA PHE A 697 -24.15 8.18 -10.15
C PHE A 697 -25.61 8.48 -10.54
N TYR A 698 -26.56 7.91 -9.79
CA TYR A 698 -28.00 8.09 -10.02
C TYR A 698 -28.65 9.20 -9.19
N SER A 699 -27.91 9.94 -8.37
CA SER A 699 -28.45 10.97 -7.47
C SER A 699 -29.30 12.04 -8.19
N SER A 700 -28.91 12.44 -9.40
CA SER A 700 -29.64 13.38 -10.26
C SER A 700 -30.62 12.71 -11.23
N ARG A 701 -30.67 11.37 -11.26
CA ARG A 701 -31.41 10.54 -12.22
C ARG A 701 -32.21 9.43 -11.53
N ALA A 702 -32.77 9.74 -10.36
CA ALA A 702 -33.47 8.78 -9.52
C ALA A 702 -34.61 8.01 -10.23
N GLN A 703 -35.41 8.71 -11.04
CA GLN A 703 -36.52 8.08 -11.78
C GLN A 703 -36.03 7.07 -12.82
N ASN A 704 -34.95 7.41 -13.53
CA ASN A 704 -34.33 6.52 -14.51
C ASN A 704 -33.83 5.22 -13.83
N PHE A 705 -33.23 5.32 -12.64
CA PHE A 705 -32.85 4.13 -11.86
C PHE A 705 -34.05 3.27 -11.47
N ILE A 706 -35.17 3.88 -11.08
CA ILE A 706 -36.41 3.16 -10.74
C ILE A 706 -36.95 2.38 -11.95
N ASP A 707 -36.90 2.97 -13.15
CA ASP A 707 -37.32 2.31 -14.39
C ASP A 707 -36.40 1.12 -14.72
N ILE A 708 -35.08 1.29 -14.57
CA ILE A 708 -34.11 0.19 -14.73
C ILE A 708 -34.37 -0.93 -13.69
N ALA A 709 -34.58 -0.57 -12.43
CA ALA A 709 -34.86 -1.52 -11.35
C ALA A 709 -36.13 -2.34 -11.64
N LYS A 710 -37.17 -1.70 -12.17
CA LYS A 710 -38.40 -2.37 -12.62
C LYS A 710 -38.12 -3.43 -13.68
N GLU A 711 -37.37 -3.08 -14.73
CA GLU A 711 -37.03 -4.01 -15.80
C GLU A 711 -36.19 -5.20 -15.29
N ILE A 712 -35.18 -4.93 -14.47
CA ILE A 712 -34.29 -5.97 -13.92
C ILE A 712 -35.07 -6.88 -12.97
N ILE A 713 -35.81 -6.33 -12.00
CA ILE A 713 -36.59 -7.12 -11.03
C ILE A 713 -37.63 -7.97 -11.76
N SER A 714 -38.29 -7.44 -12.80
CA SER A 714 -39.23 -8.22 -13.61
C SER A 714 -38.57 -9.43 -14.27
N THR A 715 -37.34 -9.27 -14.77
CA THR A 715 -36.57 -10.35 -15.43
C THR A 715 -36.10 -11.40 -14.41
N LEU A 716 -35.60 -10.96 -13.25
CA LEU A 716 -35.13 -11.86 -12.19
C LEU A 716 -36.26 -12.73 -11.63
N ARG A 717 -37.46 -12.16 -11.46
CA ARG A 717 -38.65 -12.87 -10.97
C ARG A 717 -39.19 -13.92 -11.97
N ILE A 718 -39.02 -13.71 -13.27
CA ILE A 718 -39.43 -14.71 -14.28
C ILE A 718 -38.54 -15.96 -14.18
N ASN A 719 -37.24 -15.77 -14.01
CA ASN A 719 -36.28 -16.87 -13.92
C ASN A 719 -36.45 -17.71 -12.65
N GLU A 720 -36.97 -17.11 -11.59
CA GLU A 720 -37.28 -17.77 -10.32
C GLU A 720 -38.24 -18.97 -10.49
N LYS A 721 -39.29 -18.80 -11.29
CA LYS A 721 -40.33 -19.82 -11.52
C LYS A 721 -39.84 -21.06 -12.27
N GLY A 722 -38.66 -20.98 -12.92
CA GLY A 722 -38.05 -22.11 -13.63
C GLY A 722 -37.19 -23.02 -12.74
N ILE A 723 -36.84 -22.61 -11.52
CA ILE A 723 -35.84 -23.30 -10.68
C ILE A 723 -36.47 -24.41 -9.81
N THR A 724 -37.80 -24.51 -9.76
CA THR A 724 -38.54 -25.37 -8.82
C THR A 724 -38.59 -26.88 -9.15
N GLN A 725 -37.72 -27.42 -10.01
CA GLN A 725 -37.80 -28.86 -10.38
C GLN A 725 -36.50 -29.69 -10.36
N ASN A 726 -35.30 -29.13 -10.12
CA ASN A 726 -34.07 -29.95 -9.98
C ASN A 726 -33.17 -29.40 -8.87
N ASP A 727 -33.19 -30.07 -7.71
CA ASP A 727 -32.66 -29.58 -6.43
C ASP A 727 -31.14 -29.85 -6.29
N THR A 728 -30.31 -29.11 -7.03
CA THR A 728 -28.84 -29.11 -6.85
C THR A 728 -28.41 -27.96 -5.93
N LYS A 729 -27.27 -28.13 -5.23
CA LYS A 729 -26.69 -27.11 -4.34
C LYS A 729 -26.39 -25.79 -5.08
N GLU A 730 -26.02 -25.87 -6.35
CA GLU A 730 -25.73 -24.71 -7.21
C GLU A 730 -26.98 -23.88 -7.52
N SER A 731 -28.12 -24.53 -7.79
CA SER A 731 -29.41 -23.86 -8.01
C SER A 731 -29.85 -23.04 -6.79
N LYS A 732 -29.62 -23.56 -5.57
CA LYS A 732 -29.92 -22.84 -4.32
C LYS A 732 -29.04 -21.60 -4.13
N VAL A 733 -27.74 -21.70 -4.44
CA VAL A 733 -26.82 -20.56 -4.36
C VAL A 733 -27.19 -19.47 -5.37
N HIS A 734 -27.54 -19.86 -6.60
CA HIS A 734 -27.99 -18.92 -7.62
C HIS A 734 -29.28 -18.20 -7.21
N PHE A 735 -30.23 -18.93 -6.62
CA PHE A 735 -31.48 -18.36 -6.11
C PHE A 735 -31.25 -17.33 -4.99
N GLU A 736 -30.39 -17.63 -4.00
CA GLU A 736 -30.07 -16.66 -2.94
C GLU A 736 -29.34 -15.40 -3.47
N ARG A 737 -28.58 -15.52 -4.57
CA ARG A 737 -27.99 -14.36 -5.26
C ARG A 737 -29.05 -13.51 -5.96
N ILE A 738 -30.06 -14.12 -6.56
CA ILE A 738 -31.21 -13.39 -7.13
C ILE A 738 -31.93 -12.60 -6.03
N ILE A 739 -32.25 -13.25 -4.91
CA ILE A 739 -32.88 -12.58 -3.76
C ILE A 739 -32.03 -11.41 -3.30
N SER A 740 -30.73 -11.63 -3.06
CA SER A 740 -29.81 -10.58 -2.61
C SER A 740 -29.71 -9.42 -3.60
N SER A 741 -29.81 -9.68 -4.90
CA SER A 741 -29.82 -8.64 -5.93
C SER A 741 -31.08 -7.77 -5.87
N ILE A 742 -32.24 -8.40 -5.69
CA ILE A 742 -33.52 -7.68 -5.54
C ILE A 742 -33.51 -6.86 -4.25
N GLU A 743 -33.04 -7.43 -3.14
CA GLU A 743 -32.85 -6.74 -1.86
C GLU A 743 -31.98 -5.48 -2.04
N ASN A 744 -30.82 -5.61 -2.70
CA ASN A 744 -29.90 -4.50 -2.94
C ASN A 744 -30.51 -3.44 -3.86
N LEU A 745 -31.24 -3.82 -4.92
CA LEU A 745 -31.93 -2.87 -5.82
C LEU A 745 -32.99 -2.05 -5.08
N ILE A 746 -33.83 -2.69 -4.27
CA ILE A 746 -34.84 -2.01 -3.45
C ILE A 746 -34.17 -1.05 -2.47
N LEU A 747 -33.07 -1.47 -1.85
CA LEU A 747 -32.30 -0.64 -0.94
C LEU A 747 -31.67 0.56 -1.65
N MET A 748 -31.14 0.39 -2.86
CA MET A 748 -30.62 1.48 -3.68
C MET A 748 -31.71 2.48 -4.06
N CYS A 749 -32.91 2.02 -4.47
CA CYS A 749 -34.03 2.91 -4.79
C CYS A 749 -34.34 3.87 -3.64
N HIS A 750 -34.38 3.35 -2.40
CA HIS A 750 -34.58 4.17 -1.22
C HIS A 750 -33.44 5.18 -1.01
N HIS A 751 -32.19 4.74 -1.09
CA HIS A 751 -31.04 5.61 -0.81
C HIS A 751 -30.79 6.67 -1.88
N ILE A 752 -31.09 6.39 -3.16
CA ILE A 752 -30.95 7.35 -4.26
C ILE A 752 -31.97 8.49 -4.13
N LYS A 753 -33.23 8.16 -3.85
CA LYS A 753 -34.33 9.14 -3.78
C LYS A 753 -34.56 9.72 -2.38
N ALA A 754 -33.92 9.14 -1.35
CA ALA A 754 -34.18 9.42 0.06
C ALA A 754 -35.68 9.30 0.42
N SER A 755 -36.37 8.32 -0.19
CA SER A 755 -37.83 8.22 -0.17
C SER A 755 -38.38 8.12 1.26
N LYS A 756 -39.45 8.87 1.53
CA LYS A 756 -40.27 8.70 2.74
C LYS A 756 -41.25 7.53 2.57
N ARG A 757 -42.02 7.20 3.62
CA ARG A 757 -42.99 6.10 3.64
C ARG A 757 -43.86 5.99 2.37
N ASP A 758 -44.53 7.09 1.99
CA ASP A 758 -45.50 7.07 0.89
C ASP A 758 -44.81 6.95 -0.47
N GLU A 759 -43.73 7.70 -0.68
CA GLU A 759 -42.92 7.66 -1.89
C GLU A 759 -42.28 6.27 -2.09
N PHE A 760 -41.69 5.70 -1.03
CA PHE A 760 -41.12 4.35 -1.06
C PHE A 760 -42.20 3.32 -1.42
N SER A 761 -43.40 3.47 -0.85
CA SER A 761 -44.51 2.57 -1.17
C SER A 761 -44.99 2.69 -2.62
N GLN A 762 -45.02 3.92 -3.17
CA GLN A 762 -45.35 4.16 -4.57
C GLN A 762 -44.30 3.57 -5.51
N ASP A 763 -43.01 3.80 -5.22
CA ASP A 763 -41.90 3.31 -6.05
C ASP A 763 -41.91 1.78 -6.13
N ILE A 764 -42.08 1.09 -5.00
CA ILE A 764 -42.15 -0.38 -4.96
C ILE A 764 -43.42 -0.90 -5.68
N ARG A 765 -44.57 -0.23 -5.52
CA ARG A 765 -45.78 -0.60 -6.27
C ARG A 765 -45.58 -0.45 -7.78
N TYR A 766 -44.91 0.60 -8.21
CA TYR A 766 -44.57 0.83 -9.61
C TYR A 766 -43.60 -0.23 -10.16
N ILE A 767 -42.52 -0.54 -9.42
CA ILE A 767 -41.52 -1.57 -9.76
C ILE A 767 -42.18 -2.93 -9.93
N TYR A 768 -43.13 -3.29 -9.06
CA TYR A 768 -43.81 -4.59 -9.13
C TYR A 768 -45.04 -4.62 -10.03
N GLY A 769 -45.44 -3.48 -10.63
CA GLY A 769 -46.67 -3.39 -11.43
C GLY A 769 -47.95 -3.60 -10.60
N ALA A 770 -47.90 -3.28 -9.31
CA ALA A 770 -48.98 -3.50 -8.36
C ALA A 770 -50.02 -2.38 -8.32
N GLU A 771 -49.84 -1.30 -9.08
CA GLU A 771 -50.79 -0.18 -9.17
C GLU A 771 -52.16 -0.60 -9.73
N SER A 772 -52.19 -1.63 -10.58
CA SER A 772 -53.41 -2.16 -11.20
C SER A 772 -53.85 -3.51 -10.65
N SER A 773 -52.91 -4.35 -10.19
CA SER A 773 -53.18 -5.73 -9.81
C SER A 773 -53.36 -5.96 -8.30
N ASN A 774 -52.88 -5.03 -7.46
CA ASN A 774 -52.73 -5.20 -6.01
C ASN A 774 -51.98 -6.48 -5.58
N ASN A 775 -51.27 -7.14 -6.50
CA ASN A 775 -50.55 -8.38 -6.24
C ASN A 775 -49.05 -8.12 -6.33
N ILE A 776 -48.33 -8.53 -5.28
CA ILE A 776 -46.86 -8.49 -5.25
C ILE A 776 -46.37 -9.92 -4.98
N ASN A 777 -45.54 -10.43 -5.88
CA ASN A 777 -44.92 -11.75 -5.74
C ASN A 777 -43.40 -11.56 -5.75
N GLY A 778 -42.66 -12.21 -4.86
CA GLY A 778 -41.19 -12.11 -4.81
C GLY A 778 -40.70 -10.76 -4.28
N LEU A 779 -41.34 -10.23 -3.22
CA LEU A 779 -40.87 -9.03 -2.53
C LEU A 779 -39.82 -9.40 -1.50
N TYR A 780 -38.57 -9.00 -1.74
CA TYR A 780 -37.45 -9.29 -0.85
C TYR A 780 -36.92 -7.98 -0.25
N ILE A 781 -37.22 -7.75 1.03
CA ILE A 781 -36.83 -6.54 1.75
C ILE A 781 -35.83 -6.92 2.84
N LYS A 782 -34.68 -6.25 2.84
CA LYS A 782 -33.64 -6.44 3.84
C LYS A 782 -33.04 -5.14 4.34
N GLY A 783 -32.93 -5.01 5.66
CA GLY A 783 -32.29 -3.88 6.35
C GLY A 783 -33.26 -2.78 6.78
N ASP A 784 -32.70 -1.65 7.21
CA ASP A 784 -33.48 -0.49 7.69
C ASP A 784 -34.02 0.32 6.51
N LEU A 785 -35.26 0.00 6.12
CA LEU A 785 -36.02 0.67 5.06
C LEU A 785 -37.21 1.44 5.66
N PRO A 786 -37.81 2.41 4.93
CA PRO A 786 -39.04 3.07 5.36
C PRO A 786 -40.19 2.07 5.55
N PRO A 787 -41.16 2.34 6.43
CA PRO A 787 -42.38 1.53 6.54
C PRO A 787 -43.08 1.42 5.19
N PHE A 788 -43.64 0.26 4.86
CA PHE A 788 -44.33 0.04 3.59
C PHE A 788 -45.85 0.06 3.77
N ASN A 789 -46.59 0.53 2.76
CA ASN A 789 -48.04 0.47 2.78
C ASN A 789 -48.54 -0.83 2.14
N PHE A 790 -48.72 -1.89 2.96
CA PHE A 790 -49.28 -3.18 2.55
C PHE A 790 -50.80 -3.15 2.35
N SER A 791 -51.47 -2.01 2.59
CA SER A 791 -52.94 -1.98 2.59
C SER A 791 -53.51 -2.51 1.28
N LYS A 792 -54.44 -3.47 1.39
CA LYS A 792 -55.16 -4.12 0.28
C LYS A 792 -54.27 -4.92 -0.70
N LEU A 793 -53.02 -5.21 -0.35
CA LEU A 793 -52.11 -5.98 -1.18
C LEU A 793 -52.16 -7.47 -0.87
N ASN A 794 -52.04 -8.30 -1.89
CA ASN A 794 -51.74 -9.72 -1.75
C ASN A 794 -50.25 -9.95 -2.01
N ILE A 795 -49.53 -10.43 -0.99
CA ILE A 795 -48.10 -10.67 -0.99
C ILE A 795 -47.85 -12.18 -1.02
N SER A 796 -47.11 -12.67 -2.02
CA SER A 796 -46.72 -14.08 -2.14
C SER A 796 -45.22 -14.24 -2.33
N ASP A 797 -44.68 -15.41 -1.96
CA ASP A 797 -43.29 -15.84 -2.25
C ASP A 797 -42.23 -14.80 -1.82
N SER A 798 -42.46 -14.12 -0.70
CA SER A 798 -41.74 -12.91 -0.29
C SER A 798 -40.90 -13.14 0.97
N LYS A 799 -39.83 -12.38 1.18
CA LYS A 799 -38.98 -12.47 2.38
C LYS A 799 -38.70 -11.10 2.97
N PHE A 800 -38.81 -11.00 4.29
CA PHE A 800 -38.52 -9.79 5.06
C PHE A 800 -37.46 -10.12 6.12
N LYS A 801 -36.29 -9.49 6.02
CA LYS A 801 -35.12 -9.79 6.86
C LYS A 801 -34.53 -8.54 7.50
N ASN A 802 -34.28 -8.54 8.80
CA ASN A 802 -33.66 -7.40 9.51
C ASN A 802 -34.39 -6.06 9.24
N TYR A 803 -35.72 -6.08 9.27
CA TYR A 803 -36.55 -4.93 8.93
C TYR A 803 -37.23 -4.37 10.21
N PRO A 804 -36.53 -3.54 11.00
CA PRO A 804 -36.97 -3.15 12.34
C PRO A 804 -38.23 -2.27 12.35
N ARG A 805 -38.53 -1.60 11.24
CA ARG A 805 -39.72 -0.76 11.05
C ARG A 805 -40.89 -1.51 10.41
N PHE A 806 -40.80 -2.82 10.27
CA PHE A 806 -41.86 -3.64 9.67
C PHE A 806 -43.21 -3.38 10.37
N LEU A 807 -43.24 -3.36 11.70
CA LEU A 807 -44.47 -3.13 12.49
C LEU A 807 -45.04 -1.69 12.37
N GLU A 808 -44.29 -0.72 11.84
CA GLU A 808 -44.80 0.64 11.54
C GLU A 808 -45.57 0.71 10.20
N SER A 809 -45.53 -0.37 9.42
CA SER A 809 -46.21 -0.49 8.14
C SER A 809 -47.73 -0.50 8.31
N ASN A 810 -48.48 -0.25 7.23
CA ASN A 810 -49.95 -0.35 7.24
C ASN A 810 -50.34 -1.74 6.71
N PHE A 811 -51.08 -2.49 7.51
CA PHE A 811 -51.46 -3.88 7.23
C PHE A 811 -52.94 -4.07 6.92
N GLU A 812 -53.72 -3.00 6.80
CA GLU A 812 -55.16 -3.06 6.60
C GLU A 812 -55.56 -3.85 5.34
N GLU A 813 -56.35 -4.91 5.54
CA GLU A 813 -56.82 -5.81 4.47
C GLU A 813 -55.68 -6.46 3.64
N SER A 814 -54.47 -6.53 4.18
CA SER A 814 -53.33 -7.20 3.54
C SER A 814 -53.41 -8.72 3.68
N ASN A 815 -52.85 -9.44 2.71
CA ASN A 815 -52.80 -10.90 2.72
C ASN A 815 -51.38 -11.41 2.41
N PHE A 816 -50.87 -12.33 3.23
CA PHE A 816 -49.53 -12.92 3.08
C PHE A 816 -49.60 -14.44 2.97
N ILE A 817 -48.98 -14.98 1.91
CA ILE A 817 -48.89 -16.43 1.61
C ILE A 817 -47.43 -16.74 1.22
N TYR A 818 -46.93 -17.93 1.55
CA TYR A 818 -45.56 -18.37 1.20
C TYR A 818 -44.47 -17.34 1.53
N SER A 819 -44.62 -16.61 2.65
CA SER A 819 -43.73 -15.50 3.03
C SER A 819 -42.90 -15.82 4.26
N GLU A 820 -41.65 -15.35 4.29
CA GLU A 820 -40.69 -15.59 5.38
C GLU A 820 -40.37 -14.29 6.12
N PHE A 821 -40.41 -14.31 7.45
CA PHE A 821 -40.10 -13.18 8.31
C PHE A 821 -38.95 -13.53 9.25
N SER A 822 -37.95 -12.65 9.33
CA SER A 822 -36.83 -12.79 10.26
C SER A 822 -36.32 -11.43 10.73
N ASN A 823 -36.10 -11.29 12.03
CA ASN A 823 -35.70 -10.04 12.68
C ASN A 823 -36.61 -8.85 12.28
N CYS A 824 -37.92 -9.07 12.33
CA CYS A 824 -38.97 -8.08 12.04
C CYS A 824 -39.76 -7.65 13.29
N HIS A 825 -39.54 -8.32 14.43
CA HIS A 825 -40.14 -7.95 15.71
C HIS A 825 -39.49 -6.69 16.29
N ASN A 826 -40.31 -5.83 16.88
CA ASN A 826 -39.86 -4.64 17.60
C ASN A 826 -40.88 -4.29 18.70
N ASP A 827 -40.48 -4.52 19.95
CA ASP A 827 -41.29 -4.33 21.14
C ASP A 827 -41.64 -2.87 21.44
N LYS A 828 -40.91 -1.92 20.84
CA LYS A 828 -41.15 -0.48 20.99
C LYS A 828 -42.31 0.05 20.13
N ILE A 829 -42.93 -0.78 19.30
CA ILE A 829 -44.04 -0.39 18.41
C ILE A 829 -45.34 -1.12 18.81
N PRO A 830 -45.98 -0.76 19.95
CA PRO A 830 -47.19 -1.43 20.42
C PRO A 830 -48.47 -1.05 19.66
N GLY A 831 -48.43 0.01 18.84
CA GLY A 831 -49.58 0.56 18.11
C GLY A 831 -49.76 0.02 16.67
N SER A 832 -49.08 -1.07 16.33
CA SER A 832 -49.14 -1.67 14.99
C SER A 832 -50.53 -2.24 14.67
N ASP A 833 -51.01 -2.04 13.45
CA ASP A 833 -52.26 -2.65 12.95
C ASP A 833 -52.05 -4.06 12.36
N PHE A 834 -50.89 -4.66 12.59
CA PHE A 834 -50.49 -5.96 12.07
C PHE A 834 -51.49 -7.10 12.32
N LEU A 835 -52.25 -7.08 13.43
CA LEU A 835 -53.32 -8.07 13.69
C LEU A 835 -54.46 -8.02 12.66
N LYS A 836 -54.57 -6.96 11.86
CA LYS A 836 -55.54 -6.84 10.76
C LYS A 836 -55.07 -7.55 9.48
N ALA A 837 -53.80 -7.93 9.38
CA ALA A 837 -53.29 -8.71 8.25
C ALA A 837 -53.84 -10.13 8.27
N LYS A 838 -54.18 -10.67 7.09
CA LYS A 838 -54.43 -12.10 6.90
C LYS A 838 -53.09 -12.78 6.60
N ILE A 839 -52.62 -13.61 7.53
CA ILE A 839 -51.37 -14.36 7.34
C ILE A 839 -51.71 -15.84 7.35
N ASP A 840 -51.41 -16.53 6.25
CA ASP A 840 -51.55 -17.97 6.18
C ASP A 840 -50.39 -18.64 6.93
N LYS A 841 -50.66 -19.05 8.18
CA LYS A 841 -49.68 -19.71 9.04
C LYS A 841 -49.20 -21.08 8.52
N ASN A 842 -49.91 -21.69 7.57
CA ASN A 842 -49.51 -22.98 7.01
C ASN A 842 -48.43 -22.83 5.93
N THR A 843 -48.37 -21.65 5.30
CA THR A 843 -47.44 -21.38 4.19
C THR A 843 -46.37 -20.36 4.56
N CYS A 844 -46.62 -19.48 5.54
CA CYS A 844 -45.66 -18.47 5.99
C CYS A 844 -44.75 -18.97 7.14
N ILE A 845 -43.50 -18.53 7.13
CA ILE A 845 -42.53 -18.76 8.20
C ILE A 845 -42.45 -17.48 9.05
N MET A 846 -42.98 -17.55 10.28
CA MET A 846 -43.18 -16.36 11.12
C MET A 846 -41.93 -15.86 11.84
N GLY A 847 -40.94 -16.72 12.09
CA GLY A 847 -39.70 -16.34 12.78
C GLY A 847 -39.94 -15.64 14.11
N ASP A 848 -39.27 -14.51 14.34
CA ASP A 848 -39.40 -13.69 15.55
C ASP A 848 -40.71 -12.88 15.61
N LEU A 849 -41.44 -12.77 14.50
CA LEU A 849 -42.70 -12.04 14.41
C LEU A 849 -43.82 -12.72 15.21
N GLU A 850 -43.64 -13.98 15.61
CA GLU A 850 -44.51 -14.68 16.55
C GLU A 850 -44.55 -13.96 17.92
N ASN A 851 -43.42 -13.39 18.36
CA ASN A 851 -43.36 -12.55 19.57
C ASN A 851 -44.20 -11.28 19.42
N SER A 852 -44.27 -10.69 18.22
CA SER A 852 -45.15 -9.54 17.94
C SER A 852 -46.62 -9.93 18.04
N PHE A 853 -46.99 -11.13 17.56
CA PHE A 853 -48.35 -11.65 17.73
C PHE A 853 -48.71 -11.82 19.20
N GLU A 854 -47.82 -12.40 20.01
CA GLU A 854 -48.04 -12.56 21.45
C GLU A 854 -48.15 -11.21 22.16
N MET A 855 -47.22 -10.29 21.87
CA MET A 855 -47.20 -8.95 22.42
C MET A 855 -48.49 -8.19 22.10
N LEU A 856 -48.86 -8.08 20.82
CA LEU A 856 -50.04 -7.34 20.38
C LEU A 856 -51.34 -7.99 20.87
N ASN A 857 -51.42 -9.32 20.91
CA ASN A 857 -52.57 -10.02 21.51
C ASN A 857 -52.65 -9.77 23.03
N SER A 858 -51.53 -9.73 23.74
CA SER A 858 -51.51 -9.43 25.18
C SER A 858 -51.96 -7.99 25.47
N ILE A 859 -51.56 -7.03 24.62
CA ILE A 859 -51.98 -5.63 24.70
C ILE A 859 -53.47 -5.51 24.40
N SER A 860 -53.95 -6.18 23.34
CA SER A 860 -55.36 -6.23 22.98
C SER A 860 -56.22 -6.78 24.12
N ARG A 861 -55.81 -7.92 24.73
CA ARG A 861 -56.49 -8.50 25.89
C ARG A 861 -56.48 -7.58 27.12
N LYS A 862 -55.35 -6.95 27.44
CA LYS A 862 -55.26 -5.99 28.55
C LYS A 862 -56.17 -4.77 28.32
N ASN A 863 -56.26 -4.29 27.08
CA ASN A 863 -57.19 -3.22 26.72
C ASN A 863 -58.66 -3.65 26.84
N ASP A 864 -58.99 -4.88 26.43
CA ASP A 864 -60.33 -5.45 26.62
C ASP A 864 -60.67 -5.63 28.10
N ASP A 865 -59.74 -6.12 28.92
CA ASP A 865 -59.93 -6.25 30.38
C ASP A 865 -60.10 -4.88 31.05
N LEU A 866 -59.32 -3.88 30.63
CA LEU A 866 -59.47 -2.50 31.11
C LEU A 866 -60.81 -1.90 30.68
N LEU A 867 -61.25 -2.15 29.44
CA LEU A 867 -62.56 -1.74 28.93
C LEU A 867 -63.69 -2.31 29.79
N LEU A 868 -63.60 -3.58 30.12
CA LEU A 868 -64.58 -4.26 30.97
C LEU A 868 -64.57 -3.73 32.40
N ALA A 869 -63.39 -3.53 33.00
CA ALA A 869 -63.27 -3.01 34.36
C ALA A 869 -63.77 -1.57 34.49
N GLU A 870 -63.48 -0.70 33.52
CA GLU A 870 -63.98 0.68 33.51
C GLU A 870 -65.50 0.73 33.22
N THR A 871 -66.00 -0.18 32.38
CA THR A 871 -67.44 -0.34 32.16
C THR A 871 -68.15 -0.81 33.43
N ASP A 872 -67.58 -1.76 34.16
CA ASP A 872 -68.10 -2.24 35.44
C ASP A 872 -68.16 -1.11 36.49
N LYS A 873 -67.08 -0.34 36.65
CA LYS A 873 -67.05 0.84 37.55
C LYS A 873 -68.09 1.88 37.18
N PHE A 874 -68.26 2.16 35.89
CA PHE A 874 -69.25 3.12 35.40
C PHE A 874 -70.66 2.63 35.70
N LEU A 875 -71.01 1.40 35.30
CA LEU A 875 -72.34 0.85 35.46
C LEU A 875 -72.71 0.56 36.93
N SER A 876 -71.75 0.14 37.75
CA SER A 876 -71.93 -0.06 39.21
C SER A 876 -72.20 1.25 39.97
N SER A 877 -71.90 2.41 39.36
CA SER A 877 -72.39 3.69 39.87
C SER A 877 -73.92 3.66 39.96
N PHE A 878 -74.61 3.07 38.99
CA PHE A 878 -76.07 3.03 38.91
C PHE A 878 -76.71 1.76 39.48
N TYR A 879 -75.93 0.76 39.90
CA TYR A 879 -76.45 -0.52 40.41
C TYR A 879 -75.65 -1.04 41.61
N ARG A 880 -76.33 -1.20 42.76
CA ARG A 880 -75.82 -1.89 43.96
C ARG A 880 -76.96 -2.67 44.60
N ASN A 881 -77.14 -3.94 44.21
CA ASN A 881 -78.30 -4.82 44.49
C ASN A 881 -79.67 -4.31 43.95
N ARG A 882 -79.86 -2.99 43.87
CA ARG A 882 -80.98 -2.29 43.22
C ARG A 882 -80.45 -1.18 42.31
N PHE A 883 -81.20 -0.85 41.26
CA PHE A 883 -80.91 0.32 40.43
C PHE A 883 -81.18 1.61 41.21
N ARG A 884 -80.31 2.60 41.03
CA ARG A 884 -80.38 3.90 41.69
C ARG A 884 -80.11 5.03 40.69
N GLU A 885 -80.60 6.20 41.04
CA GLU A 885 -80.28 7.44 40.36
C GLU A 885 -79.04 8.10 40.98
N ASN A 886 -78.17 8.66 40.16
CA ASN A 886 -77.00 9.42 40.61
C ASN A 886 -76.94 10.78 39.93
N ASN A 887 -76.42 11.79 40.64
CA ASN A 887 -76.02 13.06 40.03
C ASN A 887 -74.61 12.93 39.40
N LEU A 888 -74.16 13.96 38.69
CA LEU A 888 -72.86 13.97 38.00
C LEU A 888 -71.67 13.66 38.92
N VAL A 889 -71.73 14.08 40.19
CA VAL A 889 -70.64 13.90 41.16
C VAL A 889 -70.48 12.43 41.59
N HIS A 890 -71.56 11.65 41.54
CA HIS A 890 -71.58 10.25 41.99
C HIS A 890 -71.51 9.22 40.85
N ILE A 891 -71.17 9.65 39.63
CA ILE A 891 -70.94 8.75 38.49
C ILE A 891 -69.44 8.56 38.30
N ASN A 892 -69.00 7.30 38.29
CA ASN A 892 -67.60 6.94 38.02
C ASN A 892 -67.31 7.02 36.52
N PHE A 893 -67.05 8.22 36.00
CA PHE A 893 -66.60 8.40 34.62
C PHE A 893 -65.19 7.83 34.41
N SER A 894 -64.95 7.28 33.22
CA SER A 894 -63.62 6.79 32.84
C SER A 894 -62.83 7.86 32.09
N ASN A 895 -61.55 8.00 32.43
CA ASN A 895 -60.62 8.82 31.66
C ASN A 895 -59.98 8.02 30.50
N HIS A 896 -60.07 6.69 30.53
CA HIS A 896 -59.42 5.80 29.56
C HIS A 896 -60.21 5.65 28.26
N PHE A 897 -61.55 5.61 28.34
CA PHE A 897 -62.42 5.43 27.17
C PHE A 897 -63.27 6.68 26.91
N ASN A 898 -63.19 7.23 25.69
CA ASN A 898 -63.87 8.48 25.35
C ASN A 898 -65.39 8.37 25.55
N GLY A 899 -66.01 7.24 25.17
CA GLY A 899 -67.45 7.03 25.31
C GLY A 899 -67.97 7.06 26.76
N LEU A 900 -67.11 6.83 27.76
CA LEU A 900 -67.44 6.86 29.19
C LEU A 900 -66.99 8.16 29.91
N ARG A 901 -66.58 9.19 29.18
CA ARG A 901 -66.25 10.51 29.75
C ARG A 901 -67.51 11.35 29.98
N GLN A 902 -67.47 12.23 30.98
CA GLN A 902 -68.60 13.12 31.33
C GLN A 902 -69.12 13.95 30.14
N LYS A 903 -68.24 14.42 29.25
CA LYS A 903 -68.60 15.18 28.04
C LYS A 903 -69.53 14.41 27.08
N ASN A 904 -69.49 13.06 27.11
CA ASN A 904 -70.25 12.20 26.22
C ASN A 904 -71.55 11.67 26.83
N LEU A 905 -71.95 12.18 28.00
CA LEU A 905 -73.19 11.81 28.68
C LEU A 905 -74.44 12.00 27.80
N ASN A 906 -74.48 13.08 27.01
CA ASN A 906 -75.57 13.33 26.06
C ASN A 906 -75.67 12.26 24.97
N ARG A 907 -74.53 11.69 24.52
CA ARG A 907 -74.52 10.59 23.55
C ARG A 907 -75.00 9.27 24.17
N LEU A 908 -74.70 9.04 25.45
CA LEU A 908 -75.22 7.87 26.19
C LEU A 908 -76.74 7.94 26.37
N ILE A 909 -77.29 9.14 26.52
CA ILE A 909 -78.74 9.37 26.57
C ILE A 909 -79.36 9.21 25.18
N ALA A 910 -78.75 9.78 24.14
CA ALA A 910 -79.24 9.68 22.76
C ALA A 910 -79.33 8.23 22.26
N ASN A 911 -78.37 7.37 22.64
CA ASN A 911 -78.39 5.94 22.31
C ASN A 911 -79.21 5.09 23.30
N SER A 912 -80.04 5.72 24.14
CA SER A 912 -80.95 5.05 25.09
C SER A 912 -80.26 4.16 26.14
N TYR A 913 -78.98 4.40 26.47
CA TYR A 913 -78.29 3.69 27.56
C TYR A 913 -78.57 4.33 28.93
N LEU A 914 -78.67 5.67 28.97
CA LEU A 914 -79.06 6.45 30.15
C LEU A 914 -80.33 7.25 29.89
N ARG A 915 -81.01 7.67 30.96
CA ARG A 915 -82.08 8.67 30.92
C ARG A 915 -82.01 9.62 32.12
N ILE A 916 -82.60 10.80 31.97
CA ILE A 916 -82.78 11.75 33.07
C ILE A 916 -84.04 11.33 33.84
N LYS A 917 -83.92 11.11 35.15
CA LYS A 917 -85.03 10.67 36.01
C LYS A 917 -85.75 11.84 36.67
N ALA A 918 -84.99 12.80 37.19
CA ALA A 918 -85.52 13.99 37.85
C ALA A 918 -84.48 15.11 37.86
N GLU A 919 -84.96 16.36 37.75
CA GLU A 919 -84.18 17.57 38.00
C GLU A 919 -84.61 18.14 39.35
N LYS A 920 -83.66 18.25 40.29
CA LYS A 920 -83.86 18.81 41.63
C LYS A 920 -82.99 20.06 41.77
N GLU A 921 -83.27 20.94 42.74
CA GLU A 921 -82.43 22.13 43.01
C GLU A 921 -80.95 21.79 43.25
N VAL A 922 -80.66 20.56 43.71
CA VAL A 922 -79.31 20.06 44.00
C VAL A 922 -78.62 19.41 42.78
N GLY A 923 -79.28 19.37 41.60
CA GLY A 923 -78.75 18.89 40.33
C GLY A 923 -79.64 17.88 39.58
N THR A 924 -79.23 17.53 38.35
CA THR A 924 -79.87 16.53 37.49
C THR A 924 -79.46 15.11 37.88
N PHE A 925 -80.44 14.21 38.05
CA PHE A 925 -80.21 12.81 38.40
C PHE A 925 -80.43 11.88 37.19
N TYR A 926 -79.45 11.03 36.93
CA TYR A 926 -79.41 10.08 35.81
C TYR A 926 -79.65 8.66 36.29
N GLU A 927 -80.33 7.86 35.48
CA GLU A 927 -80.59 6.42 35.72
C GLU A 927 -80.30 5.62 34.44
N ILE A 928 -79.93 4.35 34.58
CA ILE A 928 -79.93 3.40 33.46
C ILE A 928 -81.33 3.34 32.84
N ASN A 929 -81.42 3.41 31.51
CA ASN A 929 -82.69 3.28 30.79
C ASN A 929 -83.33 1.90 31.03
N ASP A 930 -84.66 1.83 31.17
CA ASP A 930 -85.37 0.57 31.47
C ASP A 930 -85.08 -0.54 30.44
N SER A 931 -84.85 -0.17 29.18
CA SER A 931 -84.53 -1.10 28.10
C SER A 931 -83.11 -1.70 28.19
N PHE A 932 -82.22 -1.11 28.99
CA PHE A 932 -80.82 -1.52 29.19
C PHE A 932 -80.56 -2.13 30.58
N LYS A 933 -81.44 -1.87 31.56
CA LYS A 933 -81.35 -2.45 32.93
C LYS A 933 -81.14 -3.98 32.97
N PRO A 934 -81.84 -4.82 32.17
CA PRO A 934 -81.62 -6.26 32.19
C PRO A 934 -80.20 -6.66 31.77
N SER A 935 -79.64 -5.99 30.76
CA SER A 935 -78.28 -6.21 30.24
C SER A 935 -77.23 -5.77 31.25
N VAL A 936 -77.42 -4.61 31.90
CA VAL A 936 -76.53 -4.14 32.98
C VAL A 936 -76.52 -5.10 34.17
N ARG A 937 -77.69 -5.61 34.58
CA ARG A 937 -77.79 -6.56 35.70
C ARG A 937 -77.07 -7.87 35.38
N LYS A 938 -77.30 -8.44 34.19
CA LYS A 938 -76.64 -9.68 33.74
C LYS A 938 -75.12 -9.53 33.64
N PHE A 939 -74.65 -8.37 33.16
CA PHE A 939 -73.23 -8.07 33.06
C PHE A 939 -72.56 -7.96 34.43
N LEU A 940 -73.14 -7.17 35.35
CA LEU A 940 -72.54 -6.93 36.68
C LEU A 940 -72.64 -8.13 37.63
N ASN A 941 -73.74 -8.91 37.57
CA ASN A 941 -73.94 -10.04 38.48
C ASN A 941 -73.38 -11.35 37.93
N ASP A 942 -73.61 -11.62 36.64
CA ASP A 942 -73.34 -12.92 36.04
C ASP A 942 -72.16 -12.88 35.04
N GLY A 943 -71.60 -11.70 34.77
CA GLY A 943 -70.54 -11.51 33.77
C GLY A 943 -71.00 -11.68 32.32
N VAL A 944 -72.31 -11.83 32.08
CA VAL A 944 -72.87 -12.17 30.77
C VAL A 944 -72.93 -10.93 29.87
N ARG A 945 -72.33 -11.05 28.67
CA ARG A 945 -72.34 -10.01 27.63
C ARG A 945 -73.39 -10.33 26.57
N ASP A 946 -74.63 -9.90 26.80
CA ASP A 946 -75.70 -10.02 25.80
C ASP A 946 -75.48 -9.05 24.61
N SER A 947 -76.31 -9.15 23.57
CA SER A 947 -76.15 -8.36 22.33
C SER A 947 -76.11 -6.85 22.60
N LYS A 948 -77.01 -6.35 23.46
CA LYS A 948 -77.06 -4.94 23.86
C LYS A 948 -75.83 -4.50 24.65
N MET A 949 -75.30 -5.35 25.53
CA MET A 949 -74.06 -5.05 26.24
C MET A 949 -72.84 -5.06 25.30
N LYS A 950 -72.81 -5.94 24.29
CA LYS A 950 -71.76 -5.93 23.26
C LYS A 950 -71.81 -4.66 22.40
N GLU A 951 -73.01 -4.23 21.99
CA GLU A 951 -73.20 -2.94 21.30
C GLU A 951 -72.75 -1.77 22.16
N PHE A 952 -73.08 -1.79 23.45
CA PHE A 952 -72.61 -0.78 24.40
C PHE A 952 -71.08 -0.74 24.50
N LEU A 953 -70.43 -1.90 24.68
CA LEU A 953 -68.97 -2.02 24.73
C LEU A 953 -68.30 -1.53 23.43
N SER A 954 -68.89 -1.84 22.28
CA SER A 954 -68.42 -1.34 20.98
C SER A 954 -68.62 0.17 20.82
N PHE A 955 -69.69 0.73 21.38
CA PHE A 955 -69.96 2.17 21.33
C PHE A 955 -68.98 2.96 22.20
N ILE A 956 -68.58 2.42 23.35
CA ILE A 956 -67.67 3.12 24.27
C ILE A 956 -66.18 2.98 23.91
N SER A 957 -65.82 1.94 23.15
CA SER A 957 -64.45 1.69 22.69
C SER A 957 -64.07 2.48 21.43
N GLN A 958 -65.07 3.00 20.71
CA GLN A 958 -64.94 4.01 19.65
C GLN A 958 -64.64 5.40 20.24
#